data_AF-A0A7C4FR52-F1
#
_entry.id   AF-A0A7C4FR52-F1
#
_cell.length_a   1.000
_cell.length_b   1.000
_cell.length_c   1.000
_cell.angle_alpha   90.00
_cell.angle_beta   90.00
_cell.angle_gamma   90.00
#
_symmetry.space_group_name_H-M   'P 1'
#
loop_
_entity.id
_entity.type
_entity.pdbx_description
1 polymer ?
#
loop_
_entity_poly.entity_id
_entity_poly.type
_entity_poly.pdbx_seq_one_letter_code
_entity_poly.pdbx_strand_id
1 'polypeptide(L)'
;MFMKYISLLIISLLLIISFVSVSLCDEEQDYTFASKLYEEKQETTYRMARELFAKFIQTYPKSGKADDALLLMGFSSLNLGEYSRAIDEFRRLLSDYPASELQIDALRGIADSWAQQSKSEEAIQAYQEVLKKIQDPQTISFIIHQIGDSLYNLGKYQESITYFDRLIRDYPNVKEIESAMYSRAWAYFNLKQYDQAGQSFRTYVDKYPQSKPAPDAAYMAGECSFLLGRWQDAVSSYQRVLNSYGDSRELAGKATLKIGQAYIEMNMLDEARRSFDKYMHDYPESKDGLAEAQYGIAEVLYTQKKYPEARYEYSKVIELYPTSQTADDAQYSIAYTYLMEKDYTKAYREFRQVLNYKNSEWADAARFYMGQARFQQQDYNTALLDFSKVDPSSDYGDDATYWSGLANLQLNKRSEAIDNFKLLLTKYPNTEFKTQALSHIVTSYFETGKHDEALKAIDSFLAETSGSETPGVDPQAVRYWKIVSLYEVGKYEDALRSAQSLVNEFKEGDYIYKSEFYIAESLYAINRFEEARNSYQNLIKKYPEGEWNDQAQYRIGLVYFTYGNSMQDEGAKKPIYNEAIKAWRNLISNYKSSKILDKGQYYIGYAYINMKDYDSAINAFNTVITSYPNSDLADDAKYRIAWSLFRKQDYKSAIKTCQELMTQYKNSDILDQALFLIGESYFAMSDYKSAIKFYERVPNEYPSSEFRSKALFKVADCYYNMKRWTEAIDAYRELIDRSPTDDLADDAQYSIAQAYEQQGKGAEAISAYRALLRNYPGSELSPDVQLELGNYNGERKNYAQAITEYQAVIDNYPNSSAAPLAQFNIGISYKLLGSYAQAIAAFEKVIGKYPQSSSASKSAFEIGQSFSASNNPNRNLQNAISAYDRVIRDYPNSVEAPRALYNLGKVYEEQNDWQKALESYERLLDKYKDNEYAEEAQLSRGIALSQVKRHREAVSIFDEILNNPNKYTKDISVKAQLYKGESLYELGQYDKAAEAYLRVPLVYSEPDLDVYALSRAGESYEKIGRTKDAVTWYRKIIKDYAESGGKYYKQKKPEWNEAIEFARKRLSQIGNTGGN
;
A
#
# COMPACT_ATOMS: atom_id res chain seq x y z
N MET A 1 56.58 75.52 -60.96
CA MET A 1 57.80 74.79 -60.54
C MET A 1 58.82 75.67 -59.82
N PHE A 2 58.92 76.97 -60.13
CA PHE A 2 59.84 77.92 -59.47
C PHE A 2 59.42 78.35 -58.03
N MET A 3 58.14 78.32 -57.67
CA MET A 3 57.69 78.62 -56.29
C MET A 3 57.93 77.49 -55.28
N LYS A 4 57.97 76.22 -55.71
CA LYS A 4 58.25 75.07 -54.81
C LYS A 4 59.72 75.04 -54.36
N TYR A 5 60.63 75.64 -55.12
CA TYR A 5 62.05 75.76 -54.78
C TYR A 5 62.32 76.90 -53.77
N ILE A 6 61.51 77.96 -53.75
CA ILE A 6 61.66 79.06 -52.77
C ILE A 6 61.18 78.62 -51.38
N SER A 7 60.12 77.81 -51.28
CA SER A 7 59.65 77.25 -50.00
C SER A 7 60.65 76.25 -49.39
N LEU A 8 61.35 75.45 -50.20
CA LEU A 8 62.40 74.54 -49.72
C LEU A 8 63.69 75.27 -49.35
N LEU A 9 63.97 76.43 -49.98
CA LEU A 9 65.11 77.29 -49.60
C LEU A 9 64.85 78.08 -48.30
N ILE A 10 63.60 78.47 -48.02
CA ILE A 10 63.23 79.15 -46.77
C ILE A 10 63.24 78.16 -45.58
N ILE A 11 62.81 76.90 -45.80
CA ILE A 11 62.85 75.86 -44.78
C ILE A 11 64.30 75.41 -44.49
N SER A 12 65.17 75.40 -45.50
CA SER A 12 66.61 75.13 -45.29
C SER A 12 67.39 76.33 -44.72
N LEU A 13 66.98 77.58 -44.98
CA LEU A 13 67.56 78.75 -44.30
C LEU A 13 67.13 78.86 -42.83
N LEU A 14 65.91 78.44 -42.47
CA LEU A 14 65.44 78.37 -41.09
C LEU A 14 66.10 77.21 -40.32
N LEU A 15 66.47 76.12 -40.99
CA LEU A 15 67.27 75.01 -40.45
C LEU A 15 68.79 75.29 -40.42
N ILE A 16 69.27 76.41 -40.97
CA ILE A 16 70.69 76.81 -40.89
C ILE A 16 70.91 77.96 -39.89
N ILE A 17 69.83 78.62 -39.44
CA ILE A 17 69.87 79.47 -38.23
C ILE A 17 69.83 78.61 -36.93
N SER A 18 69.80 77.28 -37.05
CA SER A 18 69.94 76.35 -35.92
C SER A 18 71.39 76.00 -35.53
N PHE A 19 72.39 76.74 -36.00
CA PHE A 19 73.79 76.57 -35.59
C PHE A 19 74.56 77.90 -35.64
N VAL A 20 74.18 78.89 -34.80
CA VAL A 20 75.04 79.92 -34.17
C VAL A 20 74.14 80.78 -33.28
N SER A 21 73.85 80.27 -32.08
CA SER A 21 73.67 81.02 -30.83
C SER A 21 73.21 80.03 -29.76
N VAL A 22 74.15 79.21 -29.28
CA VAL A 22 74.05 78.69 -27.91
C VAL A 22 74.15 79.92 -27.01
N SER A 23 72.99 80.45 -26.64
CA SER A 23 72.80 81.49 -25.64
C SER A 23 71.41 81.27 -25.06
N LEU A 24 71.37 80.60 -23.90
CA LEU A 24 70.27 80.58 -22.92
C LEU A 24 68.85 80.57 -23.52
N CYS A 25 68.35 79.41 -23.95
CA CYS A 25 66.90 79.21 -23.97
C CYS A 25 66.43 79.04 -22.54
N ASP A 26 65.47 79.87 -22.15
CA ASP A 26 64.92 79.93 -20.80
C ASP A 26 63.91 78.79 -20.61
N GLU A 27 63.90 78.16 -19.43
CA GLU A 27 62.94 77.10 -19.04
C GLU A 27 61.50 77.52 -19.38
N GLU A 28 61.20 78.79 -19.18
CA GLU A 28 59.90 79.40 -19.46
C GLU A 28 59.53 79.40 -20.95
N GLN A 29 60.49 79.58 -21.86
CA GLN A 29 60.23 79.59 -23.31
C GLN A 29 59.91 78.20 -23.85
N ASP A 30 60.65 77.17 -23.42
CA ASP A 30 60.44 75.79 -23.86
C ASP A 30 59.05 75.29 -23.43
N TYR A 31 58.66 75.56 -22.17
CA TYR A 31 57.34 75.23 -21.65
C TYR A 31 56.20 75.98 -22.37
N THR A 32 56.36 77.29 -22.54
CA THR A 32 55.34 78.14 -23.17
C THR A 32 55.13 77.76 -24.63
N PHE A 33 56.20 77.40 -25.34
CA PHE A 33 56.10 76.96 -26.73
C PHE A 33 55.33 75.63 -26.85
N ALA A 34 55.63 74.64 -25.99
CA ALA A 34 54.89 73.38 -25.95
C ALA A 34 53.41 73.59 -25.59
N SER A 35 53.12 74.47 -24.63
CA SER A 35 51.75 74.80 -24.20
C SER A 35 50.92 75.49 -25.29
N LYS A 36 51.51 76.45 -26.02
CA LYS A 36 50.83 77.07 -27.17
C LYS A 36 50.49 76.06 -28.26
N LEU A 37 51.35 75.07 -28.51
CA LEU A 37 51.05 74.00 -29.48
C LEU A 37 49.89 73.12 -29.01
N TYR A 38 49.77 72.85 -27.71
CA TYR A 38 48.61 72.15 -27.16
C TYR A 38 47.30 72.95 -27.33
N GLU A 39 47.36 74.28 -27.14
CA GLU A 39 46.19 75.17 -27.27
C GLU A 39 45.65 75.32 -28.70
N GLU A 40 46.44 75.00 -29.74
CA GLU A 40 46.00 75.04 -31.16
C GLU A 40 44.94 73.97 -31.51
N LYS A 41 44.76 72.97 -30.65
CA LYS A 41 43.73 71.90 -30.77
C LYS A 41 43.74 71.14 -32.10
N GLN A 42 44.90 70.95 -32.71
CA GLN A 42 45.07 70.16 -33.94
C GLN A 42 45.85 68.88 -33.65
N GLU A 43 45.54 67.79 -34.35
CA GLU A 43 46.21 66.48 -34.14
C GLU A 43 47.74 66.59 -34.29
N THR A 44 48.20 67.33 -35.30
CA THR A 44 49.63 67.58 -35.55
C THR A 44 50.29 68.37 -34.43
N THR A 45 49.60 69.36 -33.88
CA THR A 45 50.13 70.21 -32.81
C THR A 45 50.10 69.50 -31.45
N TYR A 46 49.12 68.64 -31.17
CA TYR A 46 49.11 67.78 -29.99
C TYR A 46 50.27 66.79 -29.97
N ARG A 47 50.59 66.18 -31.12
CA ARG A 47 51.73 65.25 -31.23
C ARG A 47 53.05 65.97 -30.95
N MET A 48 53.23 67.17 -31.52
CA MET A 48 54.40 68.01 -31.28
C MET A 48 54.46 68.49 -29.82
N ALA A 49 53.33 68.96 -29.26
CA ALA A 49 53.24 69.40 -27.87
C ALA A 49 53.65 68.29 -26.91
N ARG A 50 53.13 67.06 -27.09
CA ARG A 50 53.50 65.90 -26.29
C ARG A 50 55.00 65.61 -26.33
N GLU A 51 55.61 65.58 -27.52
CA GLU A 51 57.05 65.33 -27.67
C GLU A 51 57.89 66.42 -27.00
N LEU A 52 57.47 67.68 -27.12
CA LEU A 52 58.13 68.82 -26.48
C LEU A 52 57.96 68.82 -24.96
N PHE A 53 56.79 68.46 -24.43
CA PHE A 53 56.58 68.27 -22.99
C PHE A 53 57.41 67.10 -22.44
N ALA A 54 57.49 65.98 -23.17
CA ALA A 54 58.36 64.86 -22.79
C ALA A 54 59.84 65.28 -22.73
N LYS A 55 60.29 66.05 -23.72
CA LYS A 55 61.65 66.62 -23.75
C LYS A 55 61.87 67.64 -22.64
N PHE A 56 60.87 68.46 -22.34
CA PHE A 56 60.90 69.45 -21.25
C PHE A 56 61.10 68.77 -19.90
N ILE A 57 60.31 67.74 -19.59
CA ILE A 57 60.43 66.95 -18.34
C ILE A 57 61.80 66.27 -18.24
N GLN A 58 62.34 65.77 -19.36
CA GLN A 58 63.67 65.16 -19.38
C GLN A 58 64.80 66.17 -19.16
N THR A 59 64.66 67.38 -19.70
CA THR A 59 65.69 68.43 -19.66
C THR A 59 65.66 69.21 -18.34
N TYR A 60 64.47 69.44 -17.78
CA TYR A 60 64.25 70.21 -16.55
C TYR A 60 63.45 69.41 -15.50
N PRO A 61 63.94 68.26 -15.03
CA PRO A 61 63.16 67.34 -14.17
C PRO A 61 62.81 67.89 -12.78
N LYS A 62 63.45 68.99 -12.34
CA LYS A 62 63.17 69.69 -11.07
C LYS A 62 62.40 71.00 -11.28
N SER A 63 61.94 71.29 -12.49
CA SER A 63 61.14 72.48 -12.80
C SER A 63 59.86 72.49 -11.97
N GLY A 64 59.44 73.67 -11.52
CA GLY A 64 58.12 73.87 -10.92
C GLY A 64 56.96 73.71 -11.91
N LYS A 65 57.24 73.50 -13.20
CA LYS A 65 56.27 73.23 -14.26
C LYS A 65 56.33 71.79 -14.79
N ALA A 66 57.12 70.92 -14.16
CA ALA A 66 57.32 69.55 -14.64
C ALA A 66 56.07 68.66 -14.47
N ASP A 67 55.30 68.87 -13.41
CA ASP A 67 54.02 68.20 -13.18
C ASP A 67 52.93 68.71 -14.14
N ASP A 68 52.86 70.02 -14.37
CA ASP A 68 51.96 70.64 -15.36
C ASP A 68 52.27 70.18 -16.80
N ALA A 69 53.56 70.13 -17.16
CA ALA A 69 54.02 69.55 -18.43
C ALA A 69 53.58 68.09 -18.58
N LEU A 70 53.64 67.30 -17.51
CA LEU A 70 53.26 65.88 -17.51
C LEU A 70 51.74 65.71 -17.63
N LEU A 71 50.96 66.61 -17.03
CA LEU A 71 49.50 66.66 -17.17
C LEU A 71 49.10 66.97 -18.61
N LEU A 72 49.67 68.03 -19.19
CA LEU A 72 49.39 68.44 -20.58
C LEU A 72 49.90 67.41 -21.59
N MET A 73 50.98 66.68 -21.27
CA MET A 73 51.43 65.53 -22.04
C MET A 73 50.36 64.42 -22.06
N GLY A 74 49.83 64.05 -20.89
CA GLY A 74 48.73 63.08 -20.75
C GLY A 74 47.47 63.52 -21.49
N PHE A 75 47.07 64.79 -21.37
CA PHE A 75 45.93 65.33 -22.12
C PHE A 75 46.20 65.39 -23.64
N SER A 76 47.44 65.63 -24.07
CA SER A 76 47.79 65.55 -25.49
C SER A 76 47.59 64.12 -26.01
N SER A 77 48.03 63.11 -25.26
CA SER A 77 47.81 61.70 -25.59
C SER A 77 46.32 61.33 -25.59
N LEU A 78 45.52 61.85 -24.64
CA LEU A 78 44.07 61.66 -24.61
C LEU A 78 43.39 62.23 -25.86
N ASN A 79 43.73 63.46 -26.25
CA ASN A 79 43.17 64.11 -27.45
C ASN A 79 43.63 63.45 -28.76
N LEU A 80 44.78 62.78 -28.76
CA LEU A 80 45.26 61.96 -29.88
C LEU A 80 44.57 60.59 -29.98
N GLY A 81 43.69 60.24 -29.04
CA GLY A 81 43.06 58.92 -28.96
C GLY A 81 44.00 57.81 -28.45
N GLU A 82 45.19 58.16 -27.93
CA GLU A 82 46.17 57.22 -27.37
C GLU A 82 45.86 56.93 -25.89
N TYR A 83 44.67 56.39 -25.61
CA TYR A 83 44.09 56.32 -24.26
C TYR A 83 44.93 55.54 -23.24
N SER A 84 45.49 54.39 -23.60
CA SER A 84 46.36 53.62 -22.69
C SER A 84 47.61 54.40 -22.31
N ARG A 85 48.16 55.15 -23.27
CA ARG A 85 49.34 55.99 -23.06
C ARG A 85 49.01 57.19 -22.18
N ALA A 86 47.87 57.84 -22.42
CA ALA A 86 47.37 58.91 -21.57
C ALA A 86 47.21 58.45 -20.12
N ILE A 87 46.64 57.26 -19.88
CA ILE A 87 46.51 56.67 -18.54
C ILE A 87 47.88 56.48 -17.88
N ASP A 88 48.86 55.94 -18.60
CA ASP A 88 50.21 55.75 -18.05
C ASP A 88 50.89 57.08 -17.73
N GLU A 89 50.71 58.10 -18.57
CA GLU A 89 51.26 59.45 -18.38
C GLU A 89 50.60 60.16 -17.19
N PHE A 90 49.27 60.06 -17.03
CA PHE A 90 48.57 60.59 -15.85
C PHE A 90 48.92 59.82 -14.57
N ARG A 91 49.04 58.49 -14.61
CA ARG A 91 49.50 57.69 -13.46
C ARG A 91 50.92 58.07 -13.05
N ARG A 92 51.77 58.36 -14.02
CA ARG A 92 53.12 58.85 -13.77
C ARG A 92 53.10 60.18 -13.04
N LEU A 93 52.18 61.10 -13.35
CA LEU A 93 52.00 62.34 -12.57
C LEU A 93 51.65 62.04 -11.12
N LEU A 94 50.70 61.12 -10.88
CA LEU A 94 50.28 60.73 -9.53
C LEU A 94 51.40 60.07 -8.72
N SER A 95 52.32 59.37 -9.39
CA SER A 95 53.47 58.67 -8.78
C SER A 95 54.67 59.58 -8.54
N ASP A 96 55.09 60.33 -9.57
CA ASP A 96 56.31 61.14 -9.54
C ASP A 96 56.10 62.45 -8.75
N TYR A 97 54.85 62.94 -8.68
CA TYR A 97 54.46 64.19 -7.99
C TYR A 97 53.27 64.01 -7.03
N PRO A 98 53.42 63.20 -5.96
CA PRO A 98 52.33 62.84 -5.04
C PRO A 98 51.86 63.97 -4.12
N ALA A 99 52.40 65.19 -4.26
CA ALA A 99 51.92 66.40 -3.58
C ALA A 99 51.39 67.47 -4.55
N SER A 100 51.35 67.21 -5.86
CA SER A 100 50.86 68.17 -6.86
C SER A 100 49.37 68.46 -6.68
N GLU A 101 48.98 69.72 -6.87
CA GLU A 101 47.57 70.14 -6.89
C GLU A 101 46.83 69.57 -8.13
N LEU A 102 47.56 69.13 -9.15
CA LEU A 102 47.05 68.60 -10.42
C LEU A 102 46.62 67.13 -10.38
N GLN A 103 46.67 66.49 -9.21
CA GLN A 103 46.28 65.08 -9.05
C GLN A 103 44.83 64.80 -9.46
N ILE A 104 43.94 65.75 -9.20
CA ILE A 104 42.53 65.62 -9.53
C ILE A 104 42.34 65.59 -11.04
N ASP A 105 43.01 66.49 -11.76
CA ASP A 105 42.97 66.56 -13.22
C ASP A 105 43.58 65.30 -13.86
N ALA A 106 44.65 64.75 -13.28
CA ALA A 106 45.22 63.48 -13.72
C ALA A 106 44.29 62.28 -13.47
N LEU A 107 43.65 62.19 -12.29
CA LEU A 107 42.65 61.15 -11.99
C LEU A 107 41.44 61.23 -12.92
N ARG A 108 40.98 62.46 -13.23
CA ARG A 108 39.94 62.69 -14.22
C ARG A 108 40.38 62.27 -15.62
N GLY A 109 41.58 62.63 -16.03
CA GLY A 109 42.15 62.22 -17.32
C GLY A 109 42.22 60.69 -17.47
N ILE A 110 42.50 59.96 -16.39
CA ILE A 110 42.42 58.49 -16.35
C ILE A 110 40.97 58.01 -16.54
N ALA A 111 40.02 58.60 -15.82
CA ALA A 111 38.61 58.22 -15.91
C ALA A 111 38.03 58.49 -17.31
N ASP A 112 38.31 59.67 -17.89
CA ASP A 112 37.94 60.03 -19.25
C ASP A 112 38.54 59.06 -20.28
N SER A 113 39.81 58.65 -20.07
CA SER A 113 40.47 57.65 -20.93
C SER A 113 39.83 56.27 -20.86
N TRP A 114 39.34 55.84 -19.68
CA TRP A 114 38.61 54.59 -19.54
C TRP A 114 37.22 54.65 -20.19
N ALA A 115 36.51 55.76 -20.03
CA ALA A 115 35.21 55.98 -20.66
C ALA A 115 35.31 55.89 -22.19
N GLN A 116 36.32 56.53 -22.79
CA GLN A 116 36.57 56.47 -24.24
C GLN A 116 36.95 55.07 -24.74
N GLN A 117 37.53 54.21 -23.89
CA GLN A 117 37.80 52.81 -24.20
C GLN A 117 36.56 51.90 -24.07
N SER A 118 35.36 52.46 -23.80
CA SER A 118 34.14 51.70 -23.46
C SER A 118 34.29 50.80 -22.22
N LYS A 119 35.30 51.06 -21.38
CA LYS A 119 35.56 50.36 -20.11
C LYS A 119 34.77 51.03 -18.98
N SER A 120 33.45 50.85 -19.06
CA SER A 120 32.48 51.60 -18.26
C SER A 120 32.61 51.32 -16.76
N GLU A 121 32.97 50.11 -16.34
CA GLU A 121 33.15 49.79 -14.92
C GLU A 121 34.38 50.48 -14.31
N GLU A 122 35.52 50.44 -15.01
CA GLU A 122 36.75 51.09 -14.60
C GLU A 122 36.62 52.63 -14.63
N ALA A 123 35.89 53.16 -15.61
CA ALA A 123 35.56 54.59 -15.69
C ALA A 123 34.72 55.04 -14.49
N ILE A 124 33.65 54.31 -14.14
CA ILE A 124 32.79 54.62 -12.99
C ILE A 124 33.61 54.64 -11.70
N GLN A 125 34.46 53.64 -11.47
CA GLN A 125 35.32 53.59 -10.28
C GLN A 125 36.27 54.80 -10.22
N ALA A 126 36.95 55.10 -11.32
CA ALA A 126 37.85 56.24 -11.40
C ALA A 126 37.13 57.58 -11.17
N TYR A 127 35.95 57.77 -11.76
CA TYR A 127 35.11 58.95 -11.54
C TYR A 127 34.60 59.07 -10.10
N GLN A 128 34.23 57.96 -9.46
CA GLN A 128 33.83 57.95 -8.04
C GLN A 128 34.98 58.35 -7.12
N GLU A 129 36.22 57.95 -7.43
CA GLU A 129 37.41 58.39 -6.69
C GLU A 129 37.67 59.89 -6.87
N VAL A 130 37.45 60.44 -8.07
CA VAL A 130 37.54 61.89 -8.31
C VAL A 130 36.47 62.64 -7.49
N LEU A 131 35.22 62.15 -7.49
CA LEU A 131 34.11 62.76 -6.74
C LEU A 131 34.36 62.87 -5.22
N LYS A 132 35.19 62.00 -4.63
CA LYS A 132 35.55 62.08 -3.21
C LYS A 132 36.48 63.26 -2.88
N LYS A 133 37.18 63.80 -3.87
CA LYS A 133 38.28 64.76 -3.69
C LYS A 133 37.97 66.17 -4.19
N ILE A 134 36.92 66.35 -4.98
CA ILE A 134 36.53 67.65 -5.54
C ILE A 134 35.40 68.32 -4.76
N GLN A 135 35.41 69.66 -4.76
CA GLN A 135 34.33 70.49 -4.19
C GLN A 135 33.68 71.42 -5.23
N ASP A 136 34.26 71.55 -6.44
CA ASP A 136 33.74 72.42 -7.49
C ASP A 136 32.42 71.88 -8.09
N PRO A 137 31.30 72.64 -7.99
CA PRO A 137 30.00 72.20 -8.48
C PRO A 137 29.96 71.88 -9.98
N GLN A 138 30.68 72.62 -10.82
CA GLN A 138 30.67 72.40 -12.27
C GLN A 138 31.33 71.06 -12.62
N THR A 139 32.50 70.80 -12.04
CA THR A 139 33.23 69.53 -12.22
C THR A 139 32.47 68.34 -11.63
N ILE A 140 31.86 68.50 -10.45
CA ILE A 140 31.02 67.45 -9.85
C ILE A 140 29.86 67.10 -10.78
N SER A 141 29.18 68.12 -11.31
CA SER A 141 28.01 67.91 -12.17
C SER A 141 28.36 67.19 -13.48
N PHE A 142 29.51 67.53 -14.10
CA PHE A 142 30.04 66.82 -15.26
C PHE A 142 30.33 65.36 -14.96
N ILE A 143 31.00 65.06 -13.84
CA ILE A 143 31.35 63.68 -13.49
C ILE A 143 30.12 62.84 -13.14
N ILE A 144 29.12 63.41 -12.45
CA ILE A 144 27.84 62.72 -12.18
C ILE A 144 27.15 62.35 -13.51
N HIS A 145 27.18 63.25 -14.50
CA HIS A 145 26.66 62.96 -15.84
C HIS A 145 27.40 61.78 -16.49
N GLN A 146 28.74 61.80 -16.49
CA GLN A 146 29.55 60.73 -17.10
C GLN A 146 29.33 59.36 -16.43
N ILE A 147 29.15 59.32 -15.11
CA ILE A 147 28.78 58.08 -14.40
C ILE A 147 27.39 57.61 -14.83
N GLY A 148 26.41 58.51 -14.91
CA GLY A 148 25.05 58.20 -15.37
C GLY A 148 25.03 57.57 -16.76
N ASP A 149 25.77 58.15 -17.71
CA ASP A 149 25.90 57.63 -19.08
C ASP A 149 26.64 56.28 -19.12
N SER A 150 27.71 56.13 -18.33
CA SER A 150 28.45 54.86 -18.24
C SER A 150 27.57 53.72 -17.69
N LEU A 151 26.74 54.01 -16.68
CA LEU A 151 25.76 53.06 -16.13
C LEU A 151 24.65 52.72 -17.12
N TYR A 152 24.19 53.70 -17.91
CA TYR A 152 23.21 53.49 -18.97
C TYR A 152 23.75 52.51 -20.03
N ASN A 153 25.00 52.70 -20.47
CA ASN A 153 25.65 51.83 -21.45
C ASN A 153 25.88 50.39 -20.94
N LEU A 154 25.97 50.20 -19.61
CA LEU A 154 26.05 48.88 -18.98
C LEU A 154 24.68 48.18 -18.83
N GLY A 155 23.58 48.81 -19.24
CA GLY A 155 22.22 48.31 -19.02
C GLY A 155 21.74 48.43 -17.56
N LYS A 156 22.51 49.11 -16.69
CA LYS A 156 22.16 49.36 -15.28
C LYS A 156 21.25 50.58 -15.16
N TYR A 157 20.10 50.52 -15.83
CA TYR A 157 19.20 51.66 -16.00
C TYR A 157 18.71 52.28 -14.70
N GLN A 158 18.41 51.47 -13.67
CA GLN A 158 17.92 51.97 -12.38
C GLN A 158 18.99 52.79 -11.62
N GLU A 159 20.24 52.35 -11.68
CA GLU A 159 21.38 53.07 -11.08
C GLU A 159 21.67 54.35 -11.87
N SER A 160 21.65 54.27 -13.20
CA SER A 160 21.82 55.42 -14.10
C SER A 160 20.80 56.53 -13.81
N ILE A 161 19.51 56.18 -13.64
CA ILE A 161 18.44 57.11 -13.25
C ILE A 161 18.77 57.82 -11.94
N THR A 162 19.31 57.10 -10.95
CA THR A 162 19.66 57.68 -9.64
C THR A 162 20.71 58.79 -9.77
N TYR A 163 21.71 58.61 -10.65
CA TYR A 163 22.74 59.62 -10.91
C TYR A 163 22.19 60.80 -11.72
N PHE A 164 21.34 60.57 -12.72
CA PHE A 164 20.69 61.65 -13.45
C PHE A 164 19.73 62.46 -12.57
N ASP A 165 18.96 61.81 -11.71
CA ASP A 165 18.08 62.49 -10.75
C ASP A 165 18.88 63.34 -9.75
N ARG A 166 20.02 62.81 -9.29
CA ARG A 166 20.95 63.57 -8.45
C ARG A 166 21.47 64.82 -9.17
N LEU A 167 21.89 64.69 -10.43
CA LEU A 167 22.37 65.82 -11.24
C LEU A 167 21.31 66.91 -11.40
N ILE A 168 20.08 66.50 -11.76
CA ILE A 168 18.96 67.41 -12.00
C ILE A 168 18.51 68.12 -10.71
N ARG A 169 18.55 67.42 -9.57
CA ARG A 169 18.17 67.97 -8.26
C ARG A 169 19.23 68.89 -7.67
N ASP A 170 20.49 68.45 -7.65
CA ASP A 170 21.55 69.12 -6.89
C ASP A 170 22.23 70.24 -7.71
N TYR A 171 22.18 70.17 -9.04
CA TYR A 171 22.85 71.12 -9.94
C TYR A 171 21.94 71.60 -11.10
N PRO A 172 20.80 72.28 -10.84
CA PRO A 172 19.74 72.54 -11.83
C PRO A 172 20.05 73.60 -12.91
N ASN A 173 21.24 74.21 -12.92
CA ASN A 173 21.63 75.26 -13.89
C ASN A 173 22.90 74.94 -14.70
N VAL A 174 23.36 73.69 -14.72
CA VAL A 174 24.55 73.27 -15.49
C VAL A 174 24.18 72.83 -16.91
N LYS A 175 25.15 72.83 -17.83
CA LYS A 175 24.93 72.53 -19.25
C LYS A 175 24.55 71.05 -19.50
N GLU A 176 24.93 70.15 -18.59
CA GLU A 176 24.71 68.70 -18.66
C GLU A 176 23.27 68.26 -18.38
N ILE A 177 22.39 69.17 -17.94
CA ILE A 177 21.01 68.82 -17.57
C ILE A 177 20.19 68.39 -18.77
N GLU A 178 20.37 69.03 -19.91
CA GLU A 178 19.61 68.71 -21.11
C GLU A 178 19.84 67.25 -21.51
N SER A 179 21.11 66.84 -21.64
CA SER A 179 21.48 65.46 -21.96
C SER A 179 21.08 64.48 -20.86
N ALA A 180 21.23 64.83 -19.58
CA ALA A 180 20.78 64.01 -18.46
C ALA A 180 19.27 63.73 -18.49
N MET A 181 18.46 64.76 -18.76
CA MET A 181 17.00 64.63 -18.82
C MET A 181 16.59 63.69 -19.96
N TYR A 182 17.27 63.77 -21.11
CA TYR A 182 17.03 62.89 -22.25
C TYR A 182 17.47 61.45 -21.97
N SER A 183 18.70 61.23 -21.49
CA SER A 183 19.22 59.89 -21.12
C SER A 183 18.38 59.23 -20.03
N ARG A 184 17.91 60.00 -19.05
CA ARG A 184 16.99 59.49 -18.00
C ARG A 184 15.66 59.01 -18.57
N ALA A 185 15.07 59.75 -19.52
CA ALA A 185 13.82 59.34 -20.16
C ALA A 185 13.97 58.01 -20.89
N TRP A 186 15.09 57.80 -21.59
CA TRP A 186 15.45 56.53 -22.20
C TRP A 186 15.72 55.41 -21.20
N ALA A 187 16.34 55.71 -20.06
CA ALA A 187 16.56 54.71 -19.01
C ALA A 187 15.23 54.20 -18.43
N TYR A 188 14.25 55.09 -18.21
CA TYR A 188 12.89 54.70 -17.82
C TYR A 188 12.20 53.84 -18.89
N PHE A 189 12.37 54.19 -20.17
CA PHE A 189 11.79 53.43 -21.28
C PHE A 189 12.34 52.00 -21.34
N ASN A 190 13.66 51.82 -21.20
CA ASN A 190 14.30 50.50 -21.22
C ASN A 190 13.92 49.63 -20.01
N LEU A 191 13.52 50.23 -18.88
CA LEU A 191 12.94 49.52 -17.74
C LEU A 191 11.45 49.14 -17.93
N LYS A 192 10.86 49.43 -19.10
CA LYS A 192 9.41 49.30 -19.38
C LYS A 192 8.53 50.11 -18.42
N GLN A 193 9.10 51.15 -17.80
CA GLN A 193 8.39 52.10 -16.94
C GLN A 193 7.79 53.21 -17.81
N TYR A 194 6.84 52.83 -18.68
CA TYR A 194 6.33 53.69 -19.75
C TYR A 194 5.66 54.96 -19.24
N ASP A 195 5.05 54.95 -18.06
CA ASP A 195 4.40 56.14 -17.49
C ASP A 195 5.44 57.21 -17.11
N GLN A 196 6.48 56.83 -16.36
CA GLN A 196 7.60 57.72 -16.02
C GLN A 196 8.41 58.13 -17.25
N ALA A 197 8.63 57.21 -18.20
CA ALA A 197 9.33 57.49 -19.45
C ALA A 197 8.57 58.54 -20.28
N GLY A 198 7.27 58.34 -20.50
CA GLY A 198 6.42 59.25 -21.25
C GLY A 198 6.37 60.64 -20.61
N GLN A 199 6.25 60.72 -19.28
CA GLN A 199 6.32 62.00 -18.56
C GLN A 199 7.68 62.68 -18.71
N SER A 200 8.78 61.91 -18.62
CA SER A 200 10.14 62.43 -18.76
C SER A 200 10.41 62.98 -20.15
N PHE A 201 9.97 62.28 -21.20
CA PHE A 201 10.07 62.75 -22.58
C PHE A 201 9.24 64.02 -22.84
N ARG A 202 7.98 64.08 -22.36
CA ARG A 202 7.16 65.30 -22.48
C ARG A 202 7.82 66.50 -21.81
N THR A 203 8.30 66.30 -20.58
CA THR A 203 9.00 67.35 -19.81
C THR A 203 10.25 67.85 -20.54
N TYR A 204 11.00 66.95 -21.17
CA TYR A 204 12.16 67.31 -21.98
C TYR A 204 11.77 68.20 -23.17
N VAL A 205 10.75 67.81 -23.94
CA VAL A 205 10.27 68.55 -25.10
C VAL A 205 9.72 69.93 -24.71
N ASP A 206 9.02 70.03 -23.57
CA ASP A 206 8.50 71.31 -23.08
C ASP A 206 9.61 72.28 -22.69
N LYS A 207 10.71 71.78 -22.11
CA LYS A 207 11.84 72.60 -21.65
C LYS A 207 12.84 72.94 -22.76
N TYR A 208 13.03 72.03 -23.71
CA TYR A 208 14.01 72.15 -24.79
C TYR A 208 13.38 71.93 -26.18
N PRO A 209 12.35 72.70 -26.57
CA PRO A 209 11.57 72.43 -27.79
C PRO A 209 12.36 72.59 -29.10
N GLN A 210 13.50 73.28 -29.07
CA GLN A 210 14.36 73.51 -30.25
C GLN A 210 15.61 72.63 -30.22
N SER A 211 15.75 71.73 -29.24
CA SER A 211 16.91 70.83 -29.20
C SER A 211 16.84 69.80 -30.32
N LYS A 212 18.01 69.36 -30.78
CA LYS A 212 18.11 68.32 -31.82
C LYS A 212 17.34 67.03 -31.45
N PRO A 213 17.33 66.55 -30.20
CA PRO A 213 16.54 65.37 -29.80
C PRO A 213 15.05 65.63 -29.52
N ALA A 214 14.58 66.89 -29.55
CA ALA A 214 13.19 67.21 -29.21
C ALA A 214 12.14 66.50 -30.10
N PRO A 215 12.32 66.37 -31.44
CA PRO A 215 11.39 65.62 -32.27
C PRO A 215 11.28 64.14 -31.86
N ASP A 216 12.41 63.48 -31.60
CA ASP A 216 12.47 62.07 -31.18
C ASP A 216 11.83 61.88 -29.81
N ALA A 217 12.12 62.78 -28.85
CA ALA A 217 11.49 62.75 -27.53
C ALA A 217 9.96 62.93 -27.61
N ALA A 218 9.47 63.82 -28.48
CA ALA A 218 8.04 64.02 -28.69
C ALA A 218 7.36 62.77 -29.26
N TYR A 219 8.02 62.09 -30.19
CA TYR A 219 7.56 60.80 -30.72
C TYR A 219 7.55 59.71 -29.63
N MET A 220 8.63 59.57 -28.86
CA MET A 220 8.74 58.57 -27.79
C MET A 220 7.74 58.79 -26.65
N ALA A 221 7.35 60.04 -26.37
CA ALA A 221 6.24 60.34 -25.47
C ALA A 221 4.89 59.77 -25.97
N GLY A 222 4.68 59.80 -27.29
CA GLY A 222 3.56 59.14 -27.96
C GLY A 222 3.64 57.63 -27.83
N GLU A 223 4.79 57.02 -28.14
CA GLU A 223 5.01 55.56 -28.01
C GLU A 223 4.74 55.06 -26.60
N CYS A 224 5.22 55.78 -25.58
CA CYS A 224 4.95 55.43 -24.18
C CYS A 224 3.44 55.42 -23.87
N SER A 225 2.71 56.41 -24.39
CA SER A 225 1.27 56.52 -24.18
C SER A 225 0.51 55.43 -24.95
N PHE A 226 0.99 55.06 -26.14
CA PHE A 226 0.47 53.97 -26.95
C PHE A 226 0.65 52.63 -26.22
N LEU A 227 1.85 52.32 -25.72
CA LEU A 227 2.12 51.08 -24.98
C LEU A 227 1.33 50.95 -23.66
N LEU A 228 0.89 52.08 -23.08
CA LEU A 228 0.03 52.11 -21.89
C LEU A 228 -1.47 51.97 -22.23
N GLY A 229 -1.84 51.85 -23.50
CA GLY A 229 -3.23 51.84 -23.94
C GLY A 229 -3.94 53.19 -23.83
N ARG A 230 -3.19 54.30 -23.65
CA ARG A 230 -3.73 55.66 -23.59
C ARG A 230 -3.77 56.25 -24.99
N TRP A 231 -4.62 55.69 -25.83
CA TRP A 231 -4.66 55.95 -27.28
C TRP A 231 -4.85 57.43 -27.63
N GLN A 232 -5.74 58.14 -26.93
CA GLN A 232 -5.97 59.57 -27.15
C GLN A 232 -4.75 60.44 -26.78
N ASP A 233 -4.03 60.09 -25.72
CA ASP A 233 -2.81 60.78 -25.30
C ASP A 233 -1.66 60.52 -26.29
N ALA A 234 -1.61 59.30 -26.83
CA ALA A 234 -0.68 58.92 -27.88
C ALA A 234 -0.93 59.75 -29.15
N VAL A 235 -2.17 59.79 -29.64
CA VAL A 235 -2.58 60.62 -30.79
C VAL A 235 -2.20 62.09 -30.57
N SER A 236 -2.46 62.64 -29.38
CA SER A 236 -2.12 64.03 -29.06
C SER A 236 -0.61 64.29 -29.12
N SER A 237 0.19 63.33 -28.63
CA SER A 237 1.66 63.42 -28.65
C SER A 237 2.22 63.28 -30.06
N TYR A 238 1.72 62.35 -30.86
CA TYR A 238 2.10 62.20 -32.27
C TYR A 238 1.68 63.41 -33.12
N GLN A 239 0.49 63.98 -32.86
CA GLN A 239 0.04 65.18 -33.56
C GLN A 239 0.95 66.38 -33.24
N ARG A 240 1.54 66.44 -32.05
CA ARG A 240 2.57 67.43 -31.72
C ARG A 240 3.82 67.25 -32.58
N VAL A 241 4.24 66.02 -32.89
CA VAL A 241 5.33 65.76 -33.86
C VAL A 241 4.97 66.33 -35.23
N LEU A 242 3.76 66.08 -35.72
CA LEU A 242 3.30 66.58 -37.02
C LEU A 242 3.24 68.11 -37.08
N ASN A 243 2.77 68.76 -36.01
CA ASN A 243 2.53 70.20 -35.99
C ASN A 243 3.80 71.01 -35.73
N SER A 244 4.68 70.53 -34.84
CA SER A 244 5.85 71.28 -34.37
C SER A 244 7.16 70.84 -35.03
N TYR A 245 7.23 69.63 -35.58
CA TYR A 245 8.45 69.01 -36.11
C TYR A 245 8.24 68.34 -37.48
N GLY A 246 7.20 68.75 -38.21
CA GLY A 246 6.77 68.15 -39.48
C GLY A 246 7.82 68.17 -40.61
N ASP A 247 8.85 69.02 -40.50
CA ASP A 247 9.99 69.04 -41.43
C ASP A 247 10.79 67.72 -41.40
N SER A 248 10.76 66.98 -40.28
CA SER A 248 11.29 65.62 -40.21
C SER A 248 10.32 64.65 -40.87
N ARG A 249 10.43 64.51 -42.20
CA ARG A 249 9.51 63.71 -43.01
C ARG A 249 9.42 62.25 -42.55
N GLU A 250 10.51 61.67 -42.05
CA GLU A 250 10.54 60.30 -41.51
C GLU A 250 9.71 60.18 -40.21
N LEU A 251 9.96 61.03 -39.22
CA LEU A 251 9.21 61.02 -37.96
C LEU A 251 7.75 61.39 -38.16
N ALA A 252 7.46 62.33 -39.06
CA ALA A 252 6.09 62.70 -39.41
C ALA A 252 5.34 61.53 -40.07
N GLY A 253 6.02 60.76 -40.92
CA GLY A 253 5.49 59.50 -41.46
C GLY A 253 5.16 58.49 -40.35
N LYS A 254 6.14 58.17 -39.49
CA LYS A 254 5.96 57.23 -38.36
C LYS A 254 4.82 57.64 -37.43
N ALA A 255 4.75 58.92 -37.08
CA ALA A 255 3.68 59.49 -36.25
C ALA A 255 2.30 59.32 -36.92
N THR A 256 2.21 59.52 -38.24
CA THR A 256 0.95 59.36 -38.99
C THR A 256 0.45 57.91 -39.00
N LEU A 257 1.36 56.94 -39.14
CA LEU A 257 1.03 55.50 -39.03
C LEU A 257 0.51 55.16 -37.63
N LYS A 258 1.22 55.61 -36.59
CA LYS A 258 0.85 55.36 -35.19
C LYS A 258 -0.48 56.02 -34.79
N ILE A 259 -0.78 57.20 -35.33
CA ILE A 259 -2.10 57.83 -35.17
C ILE A 259 -3.19 56.94 -35.78
N GLY A 260 -2.95 56.40 -36.98
CA GLY A 260 -3.88 55.46 -37.63
C GLY A 260 -4.14 54.22 -36.78
N GLN A 261 -3.08 53.60 -36.26
CA GLN A 261 -3.17 52.44 -35.36
C GLN A 261 -3.94 52.76 -34.08
N ALA A 262 -3.66 53.90 -33.44
CA ALA A 262 -4.35 54.32 -32.22
C ALA A 262 -5.85 54.54 -32.45
N TYR A 263 -6.24 55.06 -33.62
CA TYR A 263 -7.65 55.19 -33.99
C TYR A 263 -8.34 53.84 -34.21
N ILE A 264 -7.65 52.81 -34.70
CA ILE A 264 -8.21 51.45 -34.76
C ILE A 264 -8.55 50.96 -33.35
N GLU A 265 -7.62 51.07 -32.41
CA GLU A 265 -7.82 50.66 -31.01
C GLU A 265 -8.95 51.43 -30.30
N MET A 266 -9.19 52.68 -30.71
CA MET A 266 -10.32 53.49 -30.26
C MET A 266 -11.64 53.19 -31.00
N ASN A 267 -11.63 52.27 -31.97
CA ASN A 267 -12.74 51.96 -32.88
C ASN A 267 -13.21 53.19 -33.70
N MET A 268 -12.32 54.14 -33.96
CA MET A 268 -12.53 55.33 -34.79
C MET A 268 -12.07 55.04 -36.24
N LEU A 269 -12.80 54.15 -36.90
CA LEU A 269 -12.36 53.49 -38.13
C LEU A 269 -12.23 54.44 -39.34
N ASP A 270 -13.08 55.47 -39.42
CA ASP A 270 -13.02 56.46 -40.52
C ASP A 270 -11.82 57.41 -40.36
N GLU A 271 -11.48 57.78 -39.13
CA GLU A 271 -10.27 58.55 -38.79
C GLU A 271 -9.00 57.71 -39.03
N ALA A 272 -9.01 56.43 -38.63
CA ALA A 272 -7.90 55.51 -38.89
C ALA A 272 -7.63 55.39 -40.39
N ARG A 273 -8.68 55.10 -41.18
CA ARG A 273 -8.60 55.00 -42.64
C ARG A 273 -8.07 56.28 -43.27
N ARG A 274 -8.55 57.46 -42.84
CA ARG A 274 -8.04 58.76 -43.30
C ARG A 274 -6.56 58.96 -42.96
N SER A 275 -6.10 58.50 -41.81
CA SER A 275 -4.69 58.60 -41.42
C SER A 275 -3.79 57.74 -42.32
N PHE A 276 -4.19 56.51 -42.63
CA PHE A 276 -3.43 55.64 -43.55
C PHE A 276 -3.47 56.14 -45.00
N ASP A 277 -4.61 56.61 -45.48
CA ASP A 277 -4.73 57.24 -46.81
C ASP A 277 -3.84 58.49 -46.92
N LYS A 278 -3.80 59.30 -45.86
CA LYS A 278 -2.87 60.43 -45.75
C LYS A 278 -1.43 59.97 -45.81
N TYR A 279 -1.07 58.89 -45.09
CA TYR A 279 0.29 58.36 -45.14
C TYR A 279 0.69 57.97 -46.57
N MET A 280 -0.16 57.20 -47.26
CA MET A 280 0.10 56.73 -48.61
C MET A 280 0.27 57.87 -49.63
N HIS A 281 -0.42 59.00 -49.42
CA HIS A 281 -0.31 60.19 -50.27
C HIS A 281 0.94 61.03 -49.94
N ASP A 282 1.17 61.35 -48.66
CA ASP A 282 2.17 62.34 -48.23
C ASP A 282 3.58 61.74 -48.11
N TYR A 283 3.70 60.42 -47.88
CA TYR A 283 4.97 59.72 -47.61
C TYR A 283 5.19 58.47 -48.52
N PRO A 284 5.09 58.59 -49.86
CA PRO A 284 5.15 57.43 -50.77
C PRO A 284 6.56 56.81 -50.92
N GLU A 285 7.57 57.38 -50.29
CA GLU A 285 8.97 56.99 -50.50
C GLU A 285 9.38 55.76 -49.68
N SER A 286 8.70 55.49 -48.56
CA SER A 286 8.97 54.33 -47.71
C SER A 286 8.08 53.16 -48.11
N LYS A 287 8.67 52.13 -48.75
CA LYS A 287 7.94 50.90 -49.10
C LYS A 287 7.41 50.16 -47.88
N ASP A 288 8.17 50.10 -46.79
CA ASP A 288 7.73 49.44 -45.56
C ASP A 288 6.58 50.21 -44.91
N GLY A 289 6.65 51.53 -44.84
CA GLY A 289 5.52 52.29 -44.30
C GLY A 289 4.29 52.29 -45.22
N LEU A 290 4.47 52.17 -46.54
CA LEU A 290 3.34 51.94 -47.46
C LEU A 290 2.70 50.57 -47.22
N ALA A 291 3.49 49.54 -46.94
CA ALA A 291 3.02 48.22 -46.55
C ALA A 291 2.24 48.29 -45.21
N GLU A 292 2.78 48.97 -44.19
CA GLU A 292 2.13 49.18 -42.90
C GLU A 292 0.80 49.97 -43.03
N ALA A 293 0.77 51.03 -43.85
CA ALA A 293 -0.46 51.78 -44.09
C ALA A 293 -1.52 50.91 -44.79
N GLN A 294 -1.11 50.16 -45.83
CA GLN A 294 -1.97 49.26 -46.57
C GLN A 294 -2.50 48.09 -45.70
N TYR A 295 -1.68 47.61 -44.77
CA TYR A 295 -2.08 46.66 -43.75
C TYR A 295 -3.07 47.27 -42.75
N GLY A 296 -2.82 48.46 -42.23
CA GLY A 296 -3.74 49.17 -41.33
C GLY A 296 -5.12 49.43 -41.95
N ILE A 297 -5.16 49.67 -43.27
CA ILE A 297 -6.41 49.75 -44.04
C ILE A 297 -7.17 48.42 -44.02
N ALA A 298 -6.45 47.31 -44.19
CA ALA A 298 -7.03 45.98 -44.14
C ALA A 298 -7.53 45.65 -42.72
N GLU A 299 -6.80 46.04 -41.67
CA GLU A 299 -7.23 45.93 -40.25
C GLU A 299 -8.50 46.72 -39.96
N VAL A 300 -8.67 47.91 -40.55
CA VAL A 300 -9.93 48.67 -40.47
C VAL A 300 -11.09 47.86 -41.05
N LEU A 301 -10.92 47.25 -42.23
CA LEU A 301 -11.95 46.40 -42.86
C LEU A 301 -12.21 45.11 -42.07
N TYR A 302 -11.16 44.52 -41.50
CA TYR A 302 -11.24 43.35 -40.63
C TYR A 302 -12.07 43.65 -39.37
N THR A 303 -11.82 44.80 -38.73
CA THR A 303 -12.58 45.26 -37.56
C THR A 303 -14.05 45.51 -37.89
N GLN A 304 -14.34 45.96 -39.13
CA GLN A 304 -15.71 46.05 -39.66
C GLN A 304 -16.35 44.69 -40.00
N LYS A 305 -15.63 43.57 -39.82
CA LYS A 305 -16.01 42.20 -40.20
C LYS A 305 -16.22 42.01 -41.70
N LYS A 306 -15.64 42.87 -42.53
CA LYS A 306 -15.63 42.77 -44.00
C LYS A 306 -14.45 41.91 -44.44
N TYR A 307 -14.49 40.62 -44.09
CA TYR A 307 -13.34 39.72 -44.25
C TYR A 307 -12.87 39.55 -45.71
N PRO A 308 -13.75 39.42 -46.73
CA PRO A 308 -13.31 39.34 -48.13
C PRO A 308 -12.55 40.60 -48.60
N GLU A 309 -13.06 41.78 -48.25
CA GLU A 309 -12.45 43.07 -48.58
C GLU A 309 -11.14 43.28 -47.81
N ALA A 310 -11.10 42.91 -46.53
CA ALA A 310 -9.87 42.93 -45.73
C ALA A 310 -8.80 42.04 -46.36
N ARG A 311 -9.13 40.79 -46.73
CA ARG A 311 -8.22 39.89 -47.45
C ARG A 311 -7.70 40.49 -48.74
N TYR A 312 -8.56 41.13 -49.52
CA TYR A 312 -8.13 41.80 -50.75
C TYR A 312 -7.06 42.87 -50.47
N GLU A 313 -7.24 43.69 -49.43
CA GLU A 313 -6.26 44.70 -49.04
C GLU A 313 -4.99 44.09 -48.42
N TYR A 314 -5.08 43.02 -47.61
CA TYR A 314 -3.91 42.27 -47.14
C TYR A 314 -3.12 41.64 -48.30
N SER A 315 -3.80 41.08 -49.31
CA SER A 315 -3.14 40.50 -50.48
C SER A 315 -2.32 41.53 -51.25
N LYS A 316 -2.77 42.79 -51.31
CA LYS A 316 -1.96 43.88 -51.89
C LYS A 316 -0.67 44.12 -51.15
N VAL A 317 -0.63 43.96 -49.82
CA VAL A 317 0.62 44.08 -49.05
C VAL A 317 1.64 43.06 -49.55
N ILE A 318 1.22 41.81 -49.71
CA ILE A 318 2.06 40.69 -50.17
C ILE A 318 2.48 40.88 -51.63
N GLU A 319 1.56 41.30 -52.50
CA GLU A 319 1.83 41.45 -53.94
C GLU A 319 2.71 42.66 -54.27
N LEU A 320 2.45 43.80 -53.63
CA LEU A 320 3.12 45.07 -53.92
C LEU A 320 4.39 45.27 -53.09
N TYR A 321 4.44 44.71 -51.87
CA TYR A 321 5.53 44.89 -50.91
C TYR A 321 6.02 43.53 -50.32
N PRO A 322 6.39 42.54 -51.16
CA PRO A 322 6.68 41.17 -50.72
C PRO A 322 7.90 41.03 -49.78
N THR A 323 8.81 42.02 -49.79
CA THR A 323 9.99 42.03 -48.92
C THR A 323 9.80 42.88 -47.66
N SER A 324 8.61 43.45 -47.45
CA SER A 324 8.32 44.27 -46.28
C SER A 324 8.21 43.39 -45.03
N GLN A 325 8.50 43.99 -43.89
CA GLN A 325 8.35 43.33 -42.59
C GLN A 325 6.89 43.04 -42.22
N THR A 326 5.92 43.62 -42.94
CA THR A 326 4.47 43.44 -42.73
C THR A 326 3.86 42.38 -43.65
N ALA A 327 4.64 41.80 -44.56
CA ALA A 327 4.13 40.82 -45.53
C ALA A 327 3.67 39.52 -44.86
N ASP A 328 4.36 39.08 -43.81
CA ASP A 328 3.98 37.92 -43.01
C ASP A 328 2.80 38.24 -42.07
N ASP A 329 2.73 39.44 -41.49
CA ASP A 329 1.54 39.94 -40.76
C ASP A 329 0.28 39.84 -41.64
N ALA A 330 0.38 40.32 -42.88
CA ALA A 330 -0.71 40.27 -43.86
C ALA A 330 -1.09 38.82 -44.21
N GLN A 331 -0.11 37.93 -44.42
CA GLN A 331 -0.38 36.52 -44.72
C GLN A 331 -1.05 35.80 -43.54
N TYR A 332 -0.60 36.07 -42.32
CA TYR A 332 -1.21 35.55 -41.10
C TYR A 332 -2.64 36.07 -40.95
N SER A 333 -2.87 37.36 -41.17
CA SER A 333 -4.19 37.98 -41.06
C SER A 333 -5.17 37.44 -42.09
N ILE A 334 -4.73 37.19 -43.34
CA ILE A 334 -5.52 36.47 -44.35
C ILE A 334 -5.96 35.11 -43.83
N ALA A 335 -5.03 34.33 -43.28
CA ALA A 335 -5.33 33.01 -42.73
C ALA A 335 -6.31 33.07 -41.56
N TYR A 336 -6.12 34.03 -40.65
CA TYR A 336 -6.99 34.25 -39.50
C TYR A 336 -8.40 34.67 -39.92
N THR A 337 -8.57 35.50 -40.96
CA THR A 337 -9.90 35.84 -41.47
C THR A 337 -10.67 34.61 -41.97
N TYR A 338 -10.01 33.65 -42.62
CA TYR A 338 -10.66 32.39 -43.02
C TYR A 338 -11.03 31.53 -41.80
N LEU A 339 -10.20 31.55 -40.74
CA LEU A 339 -10.51 30.88 -39.49
C LEU A 339 -11.78 31.47 -38.84
N MET A 340 -11.91 32.79 -38.81
CA MET A 340 -13.10 33.49 -38.30
C MET A 340 -14.37 33.16 -39.10
N GLU A 341 -14.25 32.96 -40.41
CA GLU A 341 -15.33 32.47 -41.28
C GLU A 341 -15.59 30.96 -41.16
N LYS A 342 -14.84 30.25 -40.30
CA LYS A 342 -14.86 28.79 -40.12
C LYS A 342 -14.54 28.00 -41.39
N ASP A 343 -13.87 28.62 -42.37
CA ASP A 343 -13.31 27.93 -43.55
C ASP A 343 -11.95 27.33 -43.17
N TYR A 344 -11.98 26.25 -42.39
CA TYR A 344 -10.79 25.63 -41.82
C TYR A 344 -9.80 25.10 -42.87
N THR A 345 -10.29 24.71 -44.05
CA THR A 345 -9.45 24.22 -45.15
C THR A 345 -8.62 25.35 -45.75
N LYS A 346 -9.23 26.52 -46.04
CA LYS A 346 -8.47 27.67 -46.52
C LYS A 346 -7.60 28.26 -45.42
N ALA A 347 -8.11 28.38 -44.20
CA ALA A 347 -7.34 28.86 -43.05
C ALA A 347 -6.03 28.07 -42.88
N TYR A 348 -6.11 26.73 -42.87
CA TYR A 348 -4.93 25.87 -42.79
C TYR A 348 -3.92 26.13 -43.91
N ARG A 349 -4.41 26.24 -45.16
CA ARG A 349 -3.56 26.47 -46.32
C ARG A 349 -2.82 27.81 -46.23
N GLU A 350 -3.51 28.86 -45.81
CA GLU A 350 -2.94 30.20 -45.68
C GLU A 350 -2.00 30.32 -44.46
N PHE A 351 -2.32 29.71 -43.32
CA PHE A 351 -1.39 29.67 -42.18
C PHE A 351 -0.09 28.94 -42.54
N ARG A 352 -0.17 27.89 -43.36
CA ARG A 352 1.02 27.21 -43.86
C ARG A 352 1.93 28.13 -44.69
N GLN A 353 1.38 29.13 -45.38
CA GLN A 353 2.18 30.09 -46.16
C GLN A 353 2.99 31.02 -45.25
N VAL A 354 2.50 31.33 -44.04
CA VAL A 354 3.25 32.12 -43.04
C VAL A 354 4.61 31.49 -42.74
N LEU A 355 4.67 30.15 -42.73
CA LEU A 355 5.90 29.40 -42.46
C LEU A 355 6.98 29.52 -43.56
N ASN A 356 6.66 30.11 -44.72
CA ASN A 356 7.64 30.40 -45.76
C ASN A 356 8.47 31.67 -45.48
N TYR A 357 8.00 32.54 -44.58
CA TYR A 357 8.71 33.74 -44.17
C TYR A 357 9.76 33.37 -43.13
N LYS A 358 11.03 33.71 -43.42
CA LYS A 358 12.15 33.39 -42.54
C LYS A 358 12.09 34.27 -41.29
N ASN A 359 12.06 33.64 -40.11
CA ASN A 359 11.99 34.31 -38.79
C ASN A 359 10.69 35.09 -38.51
N SER A 360 9.56 34.69 -39.11
CA SER A 360 8.26 35.29 -38.78
C SER A 360 7.90 35.08 -37.30
N GLU A 361 7.48 36.15 -36.62
CA GLU A 361 7.00 36.10 -35.23
C GLU A 361 5.68 35.30 -35.11
N TRP A 362 4.95 35.15 -36.22
CA TRP A 362 3.69 34.40 -36.29
C TRP A 362 3.85 32.90 -36.53
N ALA A 363 5.09 32.39 -36.63
CA ALA A 363 5.32 30.99 -36.99
C ALA A 363 4.65 30.00 -36.03
N ASP A 364 4.72 30.25 -34.71
CA ASP A 364 4.13 29.38 -33.69
C ASP A 364 2.62 29.57 -33.57
N ALA A 365 2.13 30.81 -33.68
CA ALA A 365 0.70 31.09 -33.78
C ALA A 365 0.07 30.36 -34.99
N ALA A 366 0.72 30.44 -36.16
CA ALA A 366 0.26 29.77 -37.37
C ALA A 366 0.23 28.24 -37.20
N ARG A 367 1.25 27.63 -36.58
CA ARG A 367 1.26 26.19 -36.28
C ARG A 367 0.14 25.79 -35.32
N PHE A 368 -0.11 26.59 -34.29
CA PHE A 368 -1.21 26.35 -33.36
C PHE A 368 -2.57 26.40 -34.07
N TYR A 369 -2.85 27.47 -34.82
CA TYR A 369 -4.12 27.61 -35.55
C TYR A 369 -4.26 26.61 -36.71
N MET A 370 -3.16 26.15 -37.32
CA MET A 370 -3.17 25.00 -38.25
C MET A 370 -3.66 23.73 -37.55
N GLY A 371 -3.13 23.45 -36.35
CA GLY A 371 -3.58 22.33 -35.52
C GLY A 371 -5.05 22.47 -35.12
N GLN A 372 -5.49 23.66 -34.71
CA GLN A 372 -6.88 23.91 -34.35
C GLN A 372 -7.83 23.76 -35.55
N ALA A 373 -7.46 24.27 -36.73
CA ALA A 373 -8.23 24.11 -37.96
C ALA A 373 -8.40 22.63 -38.34
N ARG A 374 -7.37 21.81 -38.16
CA ARG A 374 -7.43 20.35 -38.38
C ARG A 374 -8.24 19.63 -37.31
N PHE A 375 -8.13 20.06 -36.06
CA PHE A 375 -8.95 19.56 -34.97
C PHE A 375 -10.44 19.74 -35.27
N GLN A 376 -10.85 20.92 -35.73
CA GLN A 376 -12.25 21.20 -36.11
C GLN A 376 -12.71 20.39 -37.34
N GLN A 377 -11.78 19.98 -38.19
CA GLN A 377 -12.02 19.05 -39.30
C GLN A 377 -12.05 17.56 -38.85
N GLN A 378 -11.93 17.28 -37.55
CA GLN A 378 -11.83 15.93 -36.96
C GLN A 378 -10.58 15.14 -37.39
N ASP A 379 -9.56 15.81 -37.96
CA ASP A 379 -8.28 15.19 -38.30
C ASP A 379 -7.29 15.32 -37.13
N TYR A 380 -7.58 14.59 -36.05
CA TYR A 380 -6.86 14.71 -34.79
C TYR A 380 -5.39 14.26 -34.87
N ASN A 381 -5.06 13.29 -35.72
CA ASN A 381 -3.67 12.81 -35.86
C ASN A 381 -2.78 13.88 -36.49
N THR A 382 -3.25 14.58 -37.52
CA THR A 382 -2.45 15.66 -38.13
C THR A 382 -2.48 16.93 -37.31
N ALA A 383 -3.57 17.20 -36.56
CA ALA A 383 -3.61 18.28 -35.58
C ALA A 383 -2.51 18.13 -34.53
N LEU A 384 -2.32 16.92 -33.97
CA LEU A 384 -1.24 16.62 -33.02
C LEU A 384 0.16 16.91 -33.59
N LEU A 385 0.40 16.62 -34.88
CA LEU A 385 1.68 16.90 -35.54
C LEU A 385 1.95 18.40 -35.72
N ASP A 386 0.90 19.21 -35.85
CA ASP A 386 1.05 20.66 -35.93
C ASP A 386 1.24 21.28 -34.55
N PHE A 387 0.46 20.85 -33.54
CA PHE A 387 0.64 21.27 -32.15
C PHE A 387 2.05 20.93 -31.63
N SER A 388 2.59 19.75 -31.96
CA SER A 388 3.93 19.35 -31.52
C SER A 388 5.07 20.22 -32.08
N LYS A 389 4.80 21.04 -33.11
CA LYS A 389 5.79 21.93 -33.72
C LYS A 389 5.75 23.35 -33.13
N VAL A 390 4.76 23.66 -32.30
CA VAL A 390 4.70 24.95 -31.59
C VAL A 390 5.83 24.99 -30.57
N ASP A 391 6.63 26.06 -30.58
CA ASP A 391 7.67 26.25 -29.56
C ASP A 391 7.00 26.30 -28.17
N PRO A 392 7.37 25.40 -27.25
CA PRO A 392 6.77 25.38 -25.92
C PRO A 392 7.05 26.63 -25.06
N SER A 393 8.00 27.49 -25.44
CA SER A 393 8.28 28.76 -24.79
C SER A 393 7.48 29.94 -25.39
N SER A 394 6.76 29.71 -26.49
CA SER A 394 5.88 30.71 -27.09
C SER A 394 4.60 30.91 -26.28
N ASP A 395 3.90 32.02 -26.56
CA ASP A 395 2.59 32.36 -25.97
C ASP A 395 1.48 31.33 -26.27
N TYR A 396 1.71 30.41 -27.23
CA TYR A 396 0.77 29.35 -27.62
C TYR A 396 1.19 27.96 -27.12
N GLY A 397 2.25 27.87 -26.30
CA GLY A 397 2.80 26.60 -25.84
C GLY A 397 1.83 25.82 -24.93
N ASP A 398 1.12 26.52 -24.03
CA ASP A 398 0.14 25.91 -23.14
C ASP A 398 -1.16 25.56 -23.89
N ASP A 399 -1.66 26.44 -24.75
CA ASP A 399 -2.74 26.16 -25.69
C ASP A 399 -2.48 24.88 -26.50
N ALA A 400 -1.35 24.81 -27.20
CA ALA A 400 -1.01 23.65 -28.04
C ALA A 400 -0.93 22.36 -27.21
N THR A 401 -0.43 22.44 -25.97
CA THR A 401 -0.36 21.28 -25.06
C THR A 401 -1.76 20.84 -24.61
N TYR A 402 -2.64 21.78 -24.28
CA TYR A 402 -4.03 21.50 -23.89
C TYR A 402 -4.82 20.88 -25.03
N TRP A 403 -4.78 21.48 -26.22
CA TRP A 403 -5.46 20.97 -27.42
C TRP A 403 -4.92 19.61 -27.89
N SER A 404 -3.63 19.33 -27.65
CA SER A 404 -3.07 17.99 -27.86
C SER A 404 -3.70 16.95 -26.93
N GLY A 405 -3.92 17.30 -25.65
CA GLY A 405 -4.65 16.45 -24.71
C GLY A 405 -6.08 16.16 -25.19
N LEU A 406 -6.81 17.18 -25.64
CA LEU A 406 -8.15 17.01 -26.22
C LEU A 406 -8.15 16.13 -27.48
N ALA A 407 -7.17 16.30 -28.36
CA ALA A 407 -7.07 15.49 -29.58
C ALA A 407 -6.84 14.00 -29.26
N ASN A 408 -6.01 13.72 -28.27
CA ASN A 408 -5.80 12.35 -27.78
C ASN A 408 -7.06 11.76 -27.13
N LEU A 409 -7.88 12.56 -26.43
CA LEU A 409 -9.18 12.09 -25.94
C LEU A 409 -10.13 11.69 -27.08
N GLN A 410 -10.21 12.49 -28.15
CA GLN A 410 -11.05 12.17 -29.32
C GLN A 410 -10.57 10.91 -30.05
N LEU A 411 -9.28 10.60 -29.98
CA LEU A 411 -8.68 9.36 -30.49
C LEU A 411 -8.84 8.16 -29.53
N ASN A 412 -9.53 8.31 -28.40
CA ASN A 412 -9.64 7.34 -27.32
C ASN A 412 -8.28 6.91 -26.72
N LYS A 413 -7.24 7.76 -26.85
CA LYS A 413 -5.88 7.60 -26.32
C LYS A 413 -5.75 8.29 -24.97
N ARG A 414 -6.43 7.73 -23.97
CA ARG A 414 -6.60 8.38 -22.65
C ARG A 414 -5.30 8.51 -21.86
N SER A 415 -4.39 7.55 -21.97
CA SER A 415 -3.06 7.64 -21.33
C SER A 415 -2.28 8.85 -21.82
N GLU A 416 -2.19 9.02 -23.14
CA GLU A 416 -1.48 10.11 -23.78
C GLU A 416 -2.15 11.45 -23.50
N ALA A 417 -3.48 11.49 -23.48
CA ALA A 417 -4.22 12.68 -23.06
C ALA A 417 -3.88 13.10 -21.62
N ILE A 418 -3.85 12.16 -20.68
CA ILE A 418 -3.46 12.41 -19.29
C ILE A 418 -2.02 12.96 -19.22
N ASP A 419 -1.10 12.39 -19.99
CA ASP A 419 0.29 12.85 -20.03
C ASP A 419 0.41 14.28 -20.57
N ASN A 420 -0.36 14.63 -21.62
CA ASN A 420 -0.44 16.00 -22.11
C ASN A 420 -1.00 16.96 -21.05
N PHE A 421 -2.09 16.62 -20.37
CA PHE A 421 -2.67 17.49 -19.34
C PHE A 421 -1.75 17.62 -18.12
N LYS A 422 -1.03 16.58 -17.71
CA LYS A 422 -0.02 16.69 -16.65
C LYS A 422 1.16 17.55 -17.05
N LEU A 423 1.62 17.42 -18.30
CA LEU A 423 2.68 18.26 -18.85
C LEU A 423 2.25 19.73 -18.83
N LEU A 424 1.01 20.02 -19.25
CA LEU A 424 0.42 21.35 -19.19
C LEU A 424 0.52 21.95 -17.77
N LEU A 425 0.01 21.22 -16.77
CA LEU A 425 -0.01 21.67 -15.37
C LEU A 425 1.40 21.85 -14.77
N THR A 426 2.37 21.05 -15.21
CA THR A 426 3.74 21.09 -14.69
C THR A 426 4.54 22.22 -15.32
N LYS A 427 4.40 22.41 -16.63
CA LYS A 427 5.18 23.37 -17.41
C LYS A 427 4.57 24.78 -17.37
N TYR A 428 3.25 24.88 -17.28
CA TYR A 428 2.50 26.12 -17.32
C TYR A 428 1.57 26.21 -16.09
N PRO A 429 2.14 26.42 -14.89
CA PRO A 429 1.37 26.38 -13.64
C PRO A 429 0.29 27.47 -13.52
N ASN A 430 0.41 28.55 -14.30
CA ASN A 430 -0.51 29.69 -14.33
C ASN A 430 -1.45 29.68 -15.56
N THR A 431 -1.52 28.56 -16.30
CA THR A 431 -2.39 28.45 -17.49
C THR A 431 -3.87 28.58 -17.11
N GLU A 432 -4.67 29.19 -17.99
CA GLU A 432 -6.12 29.31 -17.81
C GLU A 432 -6.85 27.97 -17.93
N PHE A 433 -6.23 26.97 -18.56
CA PHE A 433 -6.80 25.64 -18.78
C PHE A 433 -6.67 24.69 -17.57
N LYS A 434 -6.11 25.16 -16.45
CA LYS A 434 -5.70 24.33 -15.31
C LYS A 434 -6.84 23.45 -14.79
N THR A 435 -8.01 24.04 -14.59
CA THR A 435 -9.16 23.36 -13.99
C THR A 435 -9.83 22.37 -14.96
N GLN A 436 -9.90 22.72 -16.25
CA GLN A 436 -10.42 21.86 -17.31
C GLN A 436 -9.51 20.64 -17.52
N ALA A 437 -8.19 20.86 -17.54
CA ALA A 437 -7.19 19.80 -17.63
C ALA A 437 -7.31 18.82 -16.45
N LEU A 438 -7.45 19.32 -15.22
CA LEU A 438 -7.68 18.49 -14.04
C LEU A 438 -8.98 17.66 -14.16
N SER A 439 -10.06 18.27 -14.64
CA SER A 439 -11.33 17.56 -14.86
C SER A 439 -11.19 16.40 -15.88
N HIS A 440 -10.48 16.64 -16.99
CA HIS A 440 -10.19 15.60 -17.98
C HIS A 440 -9.31 14.48 -17.42
N ILE A 441 -8.33 14.80 -16.58
CA ILE A 441 -7.50 13.80 -15.89
C ILE A 441 -8.37 12.95 -14.96
N VAL A 442 -9.20 13.58 -14.12
CA VAL A 442 -10.13 12.89 -13.20
C VAL A 442 -11.02 11.91 -13.96
N THR A 443 -11.72 12.41 -14.98
CA THR A 443 -12.66 11.60 -15.77
C THR A 443 -11.93 10.45 -16.46
N SER A 444 -10.74 10.70 -17.02
CA SER A 444 -9.96 9.67 -17.71
C SER A 444 -9.46 8.57 -16.77
N TYR A 445 -9.00 8.91 -15.57
CA TYR A 445 -8.63 7.89 -14.58
C TYR A 445 -9.83 7.10 -14.08
N PHE A 446 -10.94 7.78 -13.82
CA PHE A 446 -12.18 7.15 -13.38
C PHE A 446 -12.70 6.13 -14.41
N GLU A 447 -12.83 6.52 -15.67
CA GLU A 447 -13.34 5.67 -16.74
C GLU A 447 -12.40 4.52 -17.12
N THR A 448 -11.10 4.62 -16.79
CA THR A 448 -10.12 3.54 -17.00
C THR A 448 -9.98 2.61 -15.79
N GLY A 449 -10.79 2.78 -14.74
CA GLY A 449 -10.76 1.95 -13.52
C GLY A 449 -9.54 2.19 -12.62
N LYS A 450 -8.76 3.25 -12.89
CA LYS A 450 -7.56 3.63 -12.11
C LYS A 450 -7.97 4.48 -10.91
N HIS A 451 -8.67 3.85 -9.98
CA HIS A 451 -9.37 4.54 -8.89
C HIS A 451 -8.42 5.24 -7.90
N ASP A 452 -7.24 4.68 -7.60
CA ASP A 452 -6.26 5.33 -6.73
C ASP A 452 -5.71 6.64 -7.32
N GLU A 453 -5.42 6.65 -8.62
CA GLU A 453 -4.98 7.86 -9.33
C GLU A 453 -6.12 8.86 -9.51
N ALA A 454 -7.34 8.37 -9.76
CA ALA A 454 -8.53 9.20 -9.83
C ALA A 454 -8.73 9.98 -8.53
N LEU A 455 -8.59 9.34 -7.36
CA LEU A 455 -8.71 10.00 -6.06
C LEU A 455 -7.72 11.15 -5.89
N LYS A 456 -6.45 10.93 -6.24
CA LYS A 456 -5.42 11.98 -6.17
C LYS A 456 -5.75 13.16 -7.09
N ALA A 457 -6.19 12.87 -8.31
CA ALA A 457 -6.59 13.90 -9.26
C ALA A 457 -7.83 14.68 -8.78
N ILE A 458 -8.80 13.98 -8.18
CA ILE A 458 -10.01 14.59 -7.61
C ILE A 458 -9.64 15.53 -6.46
N ASP A 459 -8.77 15.11 -5.56
CA ASP A 459 -8.35 15.96 -4.44
C ASP A 459 -7.64 17.23 -4.93
N SER A 460 -6.78 17.12 -5.94
CA SER A 460 -6.16 18.28 -6.61
C SER A 460 -7.21 19.19 -7.26
N PHE A 461 -8.20 18.63 -7.96
CA PHE A 461 -9.29 19.38 -8.57
C PHE A 461 -10.14 20.13 -7.52
N LEU A 462 -10.51 19.45 -6.43
CA LEU A 462 -11.32 20.05 -5.36
C LEU A 462 -10.56 21.14 -4.59
N ALA A 463 -9.25 20.95 -4.37
CA ALA A 463 -8.40 21.96 -3.77
C ALA A 463 -8.31 23.24 -4.61
N GLU A 464 -8.15 23.08 -5.94
CA GLU A 464 -8.09 24.22 -6.87
C GLU A 464 -9.43 24.97 -6.97
N THR A 465 -10.55 24.24 -6.94
CA THR A 465 -11.86 24.81 -7.23
C THR A 465 -12.54 25.45 -6.03
N SER A 466 -12.24 25.06 -4.78
CA SER A 466 -12.63 25.73 -3.52
C SER A 466 -13.99 26.46 -3.49
N GLY A 467 -15.02 25.94 -4.17
CA GLY A 467 -16.38 26.51 -4.24
C GLY A 467 -16.71 27.44 -5.42
N SER A 468 -15.79 27.71 -6.36
CA SER A 468 -16.10 28.39 -7.62
C SER A 468 -16.68 27.43 -8.65
N GLU A 469 -17.72 27.85 -9.39
CA GLU A 469 -18.24 27.08 -10.53
C GLU A 469 -17.15 26.94 -11.60
N THR A 470 -16.85 25.70 -11.97
CA THR A 470 -15.99 25.40 -13.11
C THR A 470 -16.87 25.23 -14.35
N PRO A 471 -16.74 26.07 -15.38
CA PRO A 471 -17.54 25.95 -16.60
C PRO A 471 -17.42 24.54 -17.21
N GLY A 472 -18.56 23.89 -17.45
CA GLY A 472 -18.64 22.59 -18.11
C GLY A 472 -18.36 21.36 -17.22
N VAL A 473 -18.17 21.52 -15.90
CA VAL A 473 -17.96 20.39 -14.97
C VAL A 473 -19.08 20.37 -13.93
N ASP A 474 -19.86 19.29 -13.88
CA ASP A 474 -20.87 19.08 -12.84
C ASP A 474 -20.19 18.76 -11.49
N PRO A 475 -20.33 19.59 -10.45
CA PRO A 475 -19.76 19.34 -9.13
C PRO A 475 -20.27 18.04 -8.49
N GLN A 476 -21.50 17.61 -8.79
CA GLN A 476 -22.05 16.35 -8.30
C GLN A 476 -21.32 15.15 -8.92
N ALA A 477 -20.98 15.22 -10.21
CA ALA A 477 -20.29 14.14 -10.92
C ALA A 477 -18.91 13.85 -10.33
N VAL A 478 -18.10 14.88 -10.07
CA VAL A 478 -16.75 14.71 -9.51
C VAL A 478 -16.78 14.10 -8.11
N ARG A 479 -17.71 14.56 -7.27
CA ARG A 479 -17.90 14.02 -5.92
C ARG A 479 -18.46 12.60 -5.96
N TYR A 480 -19.34 12.29 -6.91
CA TYR A 480 -19.80 10.93 -7.16
C TYR A 480 -18.65 10.01 -7.60
N TRP A 481 -17.80 10.42 -8.53
CA TRP A 481 -16.61 9.65 -8.91
C TRP A 481 -15.64 9.43 -7.76
N LYS A 482 -15.56 10.37 -6.81
CA LYS A 482 -14.83 10.19 -5.54
C LYS A 482 -15.43 9.06 -4.71
N ILE A 483 -16.76 9.07 -4.52
CA ILE A 483 -17.48 8.04 -3.76
C ILE A 483 -17.23 6.66 -4.33
N VAL A 484 -17.42 6.51 -5.64
CA VAL A 484 -17.19 5.24 -6.34
C VAL A 484 -15.71 4.81 -6.24
N SER A 485 -14.76 5.72 -6.49
CA SER A 485 -13.34 5.37 -6.40
C SER A 485 -12.90 5.00 -4.99
N LEU A 486 -13.45 5.64 -3.95
CA LEU A 486 -13.22 5.25 -2.57
C LEU A 486 -13.77 3.85 -2.28
N TYR A 487 -14.95 3.53 -2.82
CA TYR A 487 -15.56 2.21 -2.67
C TYR A 487 -14.71 1.11 -3.33
N GLU A 488 -14.30 1.31 -4.60
CA GLU A 488 -13.52 0.32 -5.36
C GLU A 488 -12.12 0.07 -4.77
N VAL A 489 -11.52 1.08 -4.14
CA VAL A 489 -10.22 0.95 -3.43
C VAL A 489 -10.40 0.28 -2.04
N GLY A 490 -11.63 0.01 -1.61
CA GLY A 490 -11.92 -0.61 -0.32
C GLY A 490 -11.98 0.35 0.87
N LYS A 491 -11.97 1.67 0.62
CA LYS A 491 -12.11 2.72 1.65
C LYS A 491 -13.58 3.02 1.95
N TYR A 492 -14.30 2.00 2.38
CA TYR A 492 -15.77 2.03 2.50
C TYR A 492 -16.31 3.09 3.46
N GLU A 493 -15.63 3.34 4.58
CA GLU A 493 -16.00 4.39 5.54
C GLU A 493 -15.85 5.81 4.97
N ASP A 494 -14.81 6.05 4.17
CA ASP A 494 -14.63 7.32 3.47
C ASP A 494 -15.66 7.50 2.36
N ALA A 495 -15.96 6.42 1.62
CA ALA A 495 -17.01 6.40 0.60
C ALA A 495 -18.37 6.73 1.22
N LEU A 496 -18.70 6.11 2.35
CA LEU A 496 -19.94 6.35 3.10
C LEU A 496 -20.08 7.82 3.51
N ARG A 497 -19.05 8.39 4.14
CA ARG A 497 -19.05 9.81 4.54
C ARG A 497 -19.19 10.76 3.35
N SER A 498 -18.46 10.47 2.27
CA SER A 498 -18.50 11.27 1.05
C SER A 498 -19.89 11.23 0.39
N ALA A 499 -20.52 10.06 0.37
CA ALA A 499 -21.86 9.88 -0.17
C ALA A 499 -22.93 10.57 0.66
N GLN A 500 -22.87 10.44 1.98
CA GLN A 500 -23.76 11.16 2.89
C GLN A 500 -23.59 12.68 2.77
N SER A 501 -22.36 13.17 2.65
CA SER A 501 -22.08 14.59 2.44
C SER A 501 -22.74 15.12 1.17
N LEU A 502 -22.58 14.42 0.04
CA LEU A 502 -23.20 14.79 -1.22
C LEU A 502 -24.74 14.79 -1.15
N VAL A 503 -25.35 13.76 -0.56
CA VAL A 503 -26.82 13.65 -0.45
C VAL A 503 -27.40 14.70 0.53
N ASN A 504 -26.63 15.12 1.53
CA ASN A 504 -27.05 16.18 2.46
C ASN A 504 -26.95 17.58 1.85
N GLU A 505 -25.94 17.81 1.00
CA GLU A 505 -25.69 19.10 0.34
C GLU A 505 -26.66 19.34 -0.82
N PHE A 506 -26.95 18.32 -1.62
CA PHE A 506 -27.80 18.40 -2.81
C PHE A 506 -29.12 17.66 -2.61
N LYS A 507 -30.25 18.35 -2.82
CA LYS A 507 -31.59 17.77 -2.61
C LYS A 507 -32.07 16.90 -3.78
N GLU A 508 -31.67 17.22 -5.00
CA GLU A 508 -32.06 16.55 -6.25
C GLU A 508 -30.87 16.54 -7.22
N GLY A 509 -30.83 15.54 -8.11
CA GLY A 509 -29.78 15.37 -9.12
C GLY A 509 -29.55 13.91 -9.52
N ASP A 510 -29.03 13.70 -10.73
CA ASP A 510 -28.83 12.37 -11.32
C ASP A 510 -27.86 11.49 -10.51
N TYR A 511 -26.96 12.11 -9.75
CA TYR A 511 -25.97 11.41 -8.93
C TYR A 511 -26.42 11.17 -7.48
N ILE A 512 -27.56 11.74 -7.05
CA ILE A 512 -28.10 11.56 -5.69
C ILE A 512 -28.60 10.14 -5.49
N TYR A 513 -29.45 9.66 -6.41
CA TYR A 513 -29.93 8.28 -6.41
C TYR A 513 -28.77 7.28 -6.39
N LYS A 514 -27.76 7.51 -7.24
CA LYS A 514 -26.57 6.66 -7.34
C LYS A 514 -25.75 6.69 -6.05
N SER A 515 -25.60 7.86 -5.44
CA SER A 515 -24.86 8.00 -4.17
C SER A 515 -25.60 7.35 -3.00
N GLU A 516 -26.93 7.42 -2.94
CA GLU A 516 -27.72 6.69 -1.93
C GLU A 516 -27.57 5.17 -2.06
N PHE A 517 -27.42 4.64 -3.28
CA PHE A 517 -27.06 3.24 -3.49
C PHE A 517 -25.66 2.92 -2.92
N TYR A 518 -24.66 3.77 -3.17
CA TYR A 518 -23.32 3.59 -2.61
C TYR A 518 -23.27 3.77 -1.08
N ILE A 519 -24.16 4.55 -0.46
CA ILE A 519 -24.34 4.55 1.01
C ILE A 519 -24.68 3.12 1.47
N ALA A 520 -25.62 2.46 0.81
CA ALA A 520 -26.05 1.11 1.16
C ALA A 520 -24.95 0.06 0.89
N GLU A 521 -24.24 0.14 -0.24
CA GLU A 521 -23.10 -0.74 -0.55
C GLU A 521 -21.96 -0.55 0.46
N SER A 522 -21.59 0.69 0.79
CA SER A 522 -20.56 0.97 1.79
C SER A 522 -20.93 0.41 3.17
N LEU A 523 -22.19 0.58 3.61
CA LEU A 523 -22.69 0.00 4.87
C LEU A 523 -22.63 -1.54 4.86
N TYR A 524 -22.97 -2.16 3.73
CA TYR A 524 -22.87 -3.61 3.55
C TYR A 524 -21.42 -4.09 3.66
N ALA A 525 -20.49 -3.42 2.97
CA ALA A 525 -19.06 -3.79 2.95
C ALA A 525 -18.39 -3.71 4.34
N ILE A 526 -18.87 -2.84 5.23
CA ILE A 526 -18.40 -2.73 6.62
C ILE A 526 -19.23 -3.55 7.63
N ASN A 527 -20.03 -4.51 7.15
CA ASN A 527 -20.86 -5.43 7.94
C ASN A 527 -21.95 -4.76 8.80
N ARG A 528 -22.38 -3.52 8.47
CA ARG A 528 -23.52 -2.84 9.11
C ARG A 528 -24.83 -3.26 8.43
N PHE A 529 -25.14 -4.55 8.50
CA PHE A 529 -26.19 -5.20 7.71
C PHE A 529 -27.58 -4.60 7.90
N GLU A 530 -27.96 -4.25 9.13
CA GLU A 530 -29.28 -3.68 9.40
C GLU A 530 -29.47 -2.33 8.71
N GLU A 531 -28.46 -1.48 8.80
CA GLU A 531 -28.47 -0.15 8.20
C GLU A 531 -28.37 -0.22 6.68
N ALA A 532 -27.52 -1.11 6.14
CA ALA A 532 -27.43 -1.36 4.70
C ALA A 532 -28.79 -1.79 4.13
N ARG A 533 -29.46 -2.74 4.78
CA ARG A 533 -30.80 -3.21 4.38
C ARG A 533 -31.81 -2.07 4.40
N ASN A 534 -31.87 -1.30 5.49
CA ASN A 534 -32.80 -0.18 5.62
C ASN A 534 -32.53 0.88 4.54
N SER A 535 -31.26 1.13 4.22
CA SER A 535 -30.84 2.05 3.15
C SER A 535 -31.33 1.58 1.78
N TYR A 536 -31.13 0.30 1.43
CA TYR A 536 -31.66 -0.26 0.17
C TYR A 536 -33.18 -0.20 0.07
N GLN A 537 -33.88 -0.51 1.16
CA GLN A 537 -35.35 -0.44 1.19
C GLN A 537 -35.85 1.00 1.02
N ASN A 538 -35.18 1.96 1.66
CA ASN A 538 -35.49 3.37 1.53
C ASN A 538 -35.22 3.89 0.11
N LEU A 539 -34.11 3.46 -0.51
CA LEU A 539 -33.77 3.78 -1.90
C LEU A 539 -34.90 3.37 -2.85
N ILE A 540 -35.31 2.09 -2.80
CA ILE A 540 -36.38 1.55 -3.66
C ILE A 540 -37.70 2.28 -3.41
N LYS A 541 -38.02 2.58 -2.14
CA LYS A 541 -39.25 3.28 -1.77
C LYS A 541 -39.26 4.73 -2.26
N LYS A 542 -38.13 5.43 -2.16
CA LYS A 542 -37.99 6.85 -2.52
C LYS A 542 -37.96 7.04 -4.04
N TYR A 543 -37.38 6.09 -4.77
CA TYR A 543 -37.25 6.16 -6.23
C TYR A 543 -37.80 4.89 -6.89
N PRO A 544 -39.13 4.69 -7.00
CA PRO A 544 -39.72 3.43 -7.48
C PRO A 544 -39.28 3.01 -8.89
N GLU A 545 -38.98 3.99 -9.76
CA GLU A 545 -38.51 3.77 -11.15
C GLU A 545 -36.98 3.86 -11.29
N GLY A 546 -36.24 3.80 -10.18
CA GLY A 546 -34.78 3.88 -10.17
C GLY A 546 -34.10 2.75 -10.93
N GLU A 547 -33.10 3.09 -11.75
CA GLU A 547 -32.42 2.15 -12.66
C GLU A 547 -31.67 1.01 -11.96
N TRP A 548 -31.34 1.14 -10.67
CA TRP A 548 -30.63 0.15 -9.86
C TRP A 548 -31.52 -0.51 -8.81
N ASN A 549 -32.84 -0.37 -8.91
CA ASN A 549 -33.76 -0.96 -7.94
C ASN A 549 -33.76 -2.48 -7.96
N ASP A 550 -33.53 -3.09 -9.12
CA ASP A 550 -33.34 -4.54 -9.23
C ASP A 550 -32.04 -4.98 -8.52
N GLN A 551 -30.93 -4.26 -8.73
CA GLN A 551 -29.67 -4.47 -8.00
C GLN A 551 -29.84 -4.29 -6.50
N ALA A 552 -30.51 -3.22 -6.06
CA ALA A 552 -30.80 -2.96 -4.64
C ALA A 552 -31.64 -4.09 -4.03
N GLN A 553 -32.67 -4.57 -4.74
CA GLN A 553 -33.50 -5.67 -4.28
C GLN A 553 -32.71 -6.99 -4.18
N TYR A 554 -31.80 -7.23 -5.12
CA TYR A 554 -30.86 -8.34 -5.07
C TYR A 554 -29.90 -8.23 -3.87
N ARG A 555 -29.35 -7.03 -3.61
CA ARG A 555 -28.47 -6.74 -2.48
C ARG A 555 -29.16 -6.94 -1.13
N ILE A 556 -30.44 -6.61 -0.99
CA ILE A 556 -31.21 -6.93 0.23
C ILE A 556 -31.16 -8.44 0.55
N GLY A 557 -31.29 -9.29 -0.47
CA GLY A 557 -31.17 -10.74 -0.29
C GLY A 557 -29.76 -11.15 0.15
N LEU A 558 -28.72 -10.58 -0.46
CA LEU A 558 -27.33 -10.83 -0.08
C LEU A 558 -27.04 -10.36 1.35
N VAL A 559 -27.57 -9.22 1.78
CA VAL A 559 -27.44 -8.70 3.16
C VAL A 559 -27.98 -9.71 4.18
N TYR A 560 -29.18 -10.25 3.95
CA TYR A 560 -29.72 -11.29 4.83
C TYR A 560 -28.86 -12.56 4.79
N PHE A 561 -28.41 -12.98 3.61
CA PHE A 561 -27.62 -14.19 3.45
C PHE A 561 -26.26 -14.12 4.15
N THR A 562 -25.50 -13.03 3.96
CA THR A 562 -24.22 -12.83 4.65
C THR A 562 -24.38 -12.64 6.14
N TYR A 563 -25.43 -11.93 6.58
CA TYR A 563 -25.76 -11.84 8.00
C TYR A 563 -26.00 -13.23 8.59
N GLY A 564 -26.80 -14.08 7.93
CA GLY A 564 -27.06 -15.46 8.35
C GLY A 564 -25.78 -16.31 8.43
N ASN A 565 -24.86 -16.16 7.46
CA ASN A 565 -23.57 -16.85 7.48
C ASN A 565 -22.66 -16.41 8.64
N SER A 566 -22.76 -15.15 9.09
CA SER A 566 -21.95 -14.62 10.20
C SER A 566 -22.43 -15.06 11.60
N MET A 567 -23.61 -15.66 11.70
CA MET A 567 -24.20 -16.05 12.99
C MET A 567 -23.59 -17.35 13.53
N GLN A 568 -23.39 -17.43 14.86
CA GLN A 568 -22.95 -18.67 15.52
C GLN A 568 -24.12 -19.61 15.87
N ASP A 569 -25.30 -19.06 16.19
CA ASP A 569 -26.48 -19.85 16.54
C ASP A 569 -27.16 -20.43 15.29
N GLU A 570 -26.96 -21.72 15.04
CA GLU A 570 -27.58 -22.48 13.96
C GLU A 570 -29.12 -22.40 13.96
N GLY A 571 -29.76 -22.31 15.13
CA GLY A 571 -31.22 -22.22 15.24
C GLY A 571 -31.78 -20.91 14.67
N ALA A 572 -31.02 -19.83 14.79
CA ALA A 572 -31.42 -18.50 14.35
C ALA A 572 -31.12 -18.22 12.86
N LYS A 573 -30.29 -19.03 12.19
CA LYS A 573 -29.94 -18.85 10.78
C LYS A 573 -31.11 -19.09 9.82
N LYS A 574 -31.92 -20.11 10.08
CA LYS A 574 -32.99 -20.55 9.16
C LYS A 574 -34.04 -19.45 8.87
N PRO A 575 -34.56 -18.70 9.86
CA PRO A 575 -35.43 -17.55 9.60
C PRO A 575 -34.77 -16.47 8.72
N ILE A 576 -33.49 -16.20 8.93
CA ILE A 576 -32.74 -15.17 8.19
C ILE A 576 -32.58 -15.57 6.71
N TYR A 577 -32.22 -16.82 6.43
CA TYR A 577 -32.15 -17.33 5.06
C TYR A 577 -33.51 -17.29 4.34
N ASN A 578 -34.62 -17.50 5.05
CA ASN A 578 -35.95 -17.35 4.46
C ASN A 578 -36.25 -15.91 4.03
N GLU A 579 -35.79 -14.90 4.79
CA GLU A 579 -35.90 -13.50 4.37
C GLU A 579 -34.99 -13.18 3.16
N ALA A 580 -33.80 -13.77 3.08
CA ALA A 580 -32.96 -13.69 1.87
C ALA A 580 -33.68 -14.25 0.63
N ILE A 581 -34.26 -15.45 0.76
CA ILE A 581 -35.04 -16.11 -0.30
C ILE A 581 -36.24 -15.24 -0.71
N LYS A 582 -36.96 -14.65 0.25
CA LYS A 582 -38.07 -13.75 -0.01
C LYS A 582 -37.63 -12.51 -0.79
N ALA A 583 -36.50 -11.91 -0.44
CA ALA A 583 -35.95 -10.76 -1.15
C ALA A 583 -35.60 -11.08 -2.61
N TRP A 584 -35.00 -12.24 -2.90
CA TRP A 584 -34.71 -12.67 -4.27
C TRP A 584 -35.97 -13.13 -5.03
N ARG A 585 -36.97 -13.70 -4.36
CA ARG A 585 -38.29 -13.95 -4.98
C ARG A 585 -38.98 -12.64 -5.37
N ASN A 586 -38.90 -11.61 -4.53
CA ASN A 586 -39.41 -10.29 -4.85
C ASN A 586 -38.71 -9.72 -6.08
N LEU A 587 -37.37 -9.85 -6.19
CA LEU A 587 -36.60 -9.51 -7.39
C LEU A 587 -37.20 -10.16 -8.65
N ILE A 588 -37.34 -11.50 -8.63
CA ILE A 588 -37.85 -12.29 -9.75
C ILE A 588 -39.29 -11.92 -10.13
N SER A 589 -40.14 -11.63 -9.15
CA SER A 589 -41.55 -11.31 -9.40
C SER A 589 -41.79 -9.90 -9.94
N ASN A 590 -41.05 -8.91 -9.43
CA ASN A 590 -41.30 -7.49 -9.66
C ASN A 590 -40.45 -6.91 -10.80
N TYR A 591 -39.28 -7.48 -11.09
CA TYR A 591 -38.33 -6.96 -12.09
C TYR A 591 -38.12 -7.95 -13.23
N LYS A 592 -39.20 -8.36 -13.91
CA LYS A 592 -39.21 -9.46 -14.89
C LYS A 592 -38.26 -9.27 -16.09
N SER A 593 -37.86 -8.04 -16.40
CA SER A 593 -36.92 -7.70 -17.48
C SER A 593 -35.46 -7.57 -17.00
N SER A 594 -35.19 -7.77 -15.71
CA SER A 594 -33.85 -7.65 -15.14
C SER A 594 -32.91 -8.71 -15.71
N LYS A 595 -31.64 -8.34 -15.90
CA LYS A 595 -30.58 -9.25 -16.37
C LYS A 595 -29.94 -10.08 -15.25
N ILE A 596 -30.35 -9.89 -13.99
CA ILE A 596 -29.77 -10.57 -12.82
C ILE A 596 -30.74 -11.54 -12.12
N LEU A 597 -31.82 -11.93 -12.79
CA LEU A 597 -32.82 -12.84 -12.22
C LEU A 597 -32.26 -14.23 -11.97
N ASP A 598 -31.36 -14.69 -12.84
CA ASP A 598 -30.60 -15.92 -12.70
C ASP A 598 -29.73 -15.91 -11.42
N LYS A 599 -29.03 -14.81 -11.13
CA LYS A 599 -28.26 -14.63 -9.89
C LYS A 599 -29.16 -14.75 -8.67
N GLY A 600 -30.29 -14.04 -8.65
CA GLY A 600 -31.26 -14.15 -7.55
C GLY A 600 -31.74 -15.60 -7.34
N GLN A 601 -32.09 -16.29 -8.42
CA GLN A 601 -32.53 -17.69 -8.36
C GLN A 601 -31.42 -18.65 -7.89
N TYR A 602 -30.18 -18.40 -8.32
CA TYR A 602 -29.01 -19.17 -7.93
C TYR A 602 -28.69 -19.04 -6.44
N TYR A 603 -28.74 -17.82 -5.89
CA TYR A 603 -28.52 -17.59 -4.47
C TYR A 603 -29.65 -18.13 -3.57
N ILE A 604 -30.89 -18.25 -4.08
CA ILE A 604 -31.95 -19.01 -3.40
C ILE A 604 -31.50 -20.46 -3.18
N GLY A 605 -30.85 -21.09 -4.17
CA GLY A 605 -30.29 -22.44 -4.03
C GLY A 605 -29.22 -22.52 -2.94
N TYR A 606 -28.33 -21.55 -2.86
CA TYR A 606 -27.32 -21.49 -1.81
C TYR A 606 -27.91 -21.26 -0.41
N ALA A 607 -28.95 -20.44 -0.27
CA ALA A 607 -29.64 -20.29 1.00
C ALA A 607 -30.20 -21.63 1.50
N TYR A 608 -30.79 -22.43 0.60
CA TYR A 608 -31.24 -23.78 0.95
C TYR A 608 -30.10 -24.75 1.27
N ILE A 609 -28.95 -24.67 0.58
CA ILE A 609 -27.74 -25.44 0.96
C ILE A 609 -27.32 -25.13 2.39
N ASN A 610 -27.25 -23.84 2.77
CA ASN A 610 -26.85 -23.43 4.12
C ASN A 610 -27.87 -23.85 5.19
N MET A 611 -29.15 -23.94 4.81
CA MET A 611 -30.21 -24.52 5.65
C MET A 611 -30.19 -26.06 5.70
N LYS A 612 -29.29 -26.72 4.95
CA LYS A 612 -29.24 -28.18 4.74
C LYS A 612 -30.53 -28.76 4.12
N ASP A 613 -31.34 -27.91 3.47
CA ASP A 613 -32.52 -28.31 2.72
C ASP A 613 -32.13 -28.58 1.26
N TYR A 614 -31.47 -29.72 1.05
CA TYR A 614 -30.89 -30.06 -0.24
C TYR A 614 -31.93 -30.29 -1.34
N ASP A 615 -33.16 -30.70 -1.00
CA ASP A 615 -34.23 -30.88 -1.99
C ASP A 615 -34.69 -29.54 -2.57
N SER A 616 -34.93 -28.55 -1.70
CA SER A 616 -35.24 -27.19 -2.13
C SER A 616 -34.08 -26.55 -2.90
N ALA A 617 -32.83 -26.82 -2.49
CA ALA A 617 -31.64 -26.36 -3.20
C ALA A 617 -31.58 -26.92 -4.63
N ILE A 618 -31.75 -28.24 -4.80
CA ILE A 618 -31.75 -28.91 -6.10
C ILE A 618 -32.83 -28.30 -7.02
N ASN A 619 -34.04 -28.08 -6.51
CA ASN A 619 -35.11 -27.44 -7.29
C ASN A 619 -34.76 -26.00 -7.70
N ALA A 620 -34.16 -25.23 -6.80
CA ALA A 620 -33.77 -23.86 -7.07
C ALA A 620 -32.67 -23.77 -8.15
N PHE A 621 -31.64 -24.62 -8.08
CA PHE A 621 -30.58 -24.69 -9.10
C PHE A 621 -31.09 -25.28 -10.42
N ASN A 622 -31.99 -26.26 -10.40
CA ASN A 622 -32.65 -26.74 -11.62
C ASN A 622 -33.45 -25.62 -12.31
N THR A 623 -34.04 -24.71 -11.55
CA THR A 623 -34.72 -23.53 -12.10
C THR A 623 -33.73 -22.61 -12.82
N VAL A 624 -32.50 -22.45 -12.33
CA VAL A 624 -31.43 -21.71 -13.04
C VAL A 624 -31.22 -22.30 -14.43
N ILE A 625 -30.98 -23.62 -14.50
CA ILE A 625 -30.66 -24.33 -15.75
C ILE A 625 -31.84 -24.31 -16.73
N THR A 626 -33.07 -24.47 -16.24
CA THR A 626 -34.26 -24.63 -17.09
C THR A 626 -34.88 -23.31 -17.53
N SER A 627 -34.91 -22.30 -16.65
CA SER A 627 -35.54 -21.00 -16.92
C SER A 627 -34.55 -19.97 -17.48
N TYR A 628 -33.25 -20.15 -17.23
CA TYR A 628 -32.18 -19.26 -17.70
C TYR A 628 -31.07 -20.06 -18.41
N PRO A 629 -31.36 -20.72 -19.54
CA PRO A 629 -30.44 -21.66 -20.19
C PRO A 629 -29.15 -21.03 -20.73
N ASN A 630 -29.13 -19.70 -20.90
CA ASN A 630 -27.94 -18.94 -21.32
C ASN A 630 -27.20 -18.28 -20.13
N SER A 631 -27.53 -18.65 -18.88
CA SER A 631 -26.85 -18.11 -17.71
C SER A 631 -25.44 -18.67 -17.60
N ASP A 632 -24.47 -17.79 -17.33
CA ASP A 632 -23.08 -18.18 -17.04
C ASP A 632 -22.95 -18.96 -15.71
N LEU A 633 -24.06 -19.12 -14.96
CA LEU A 633 -24.13 -19.91 -13.71
C LEU A 633 -24.69 -21.32 -13.93
N ALA A 634 -25.06 -21.69 -15.15
CA ALA A 634 -25.80 -22.93 -15.41
C ALA A 634 -24.97 -24.21 -15.17
N ASP A 635 -23.67 -24.17 -15.46
CA ASP A 635 -22.74 -25.25 -15.16
C ASP A 635 -22.50 -25.39 -13.65
N ASP A 636 -22.20 -24.30 -12.94
CA ASP A 636 -22.05 -24.32 -11.48
C ASP A 636 -23.34 -24.75 -10.79
N ALA A 637 -24.50 -24.24 -11.20
CA ALA A 637 -25.79 -24.70 -10.70
C ALA A 637 -25.95 -26.22 -10.84
N LYS A 638 -25.49 -26.80 -11.96
CA LYS A 638 -25.52 -28.25 -12.17
C LYS A 638 -24.55 -29.00 -11.25
N TYR A 639 -23.37 -28.42 -10.98
CA TYR A 639 -22.46 -28.95 -9.98
C TYR A 639 -23.05 -28.86 -8.56
N ARG A 640 -23.70 -27.76 -8.18
CA ARG A 640 -24.36 -27.62 -6.86
C ARG A 640 -25.50 -28.61 -6.66
N ILE A 641 -26.20 -29.00 -7.73
CA ILE A 641 -27.16 -30.12 -7.70
C ILE A 641 -26.43 -31.43 -7.36
N ALA A 642 -25.35 -31.76 -8.08
CA ALA A 642 -24.58 -32.96 -7.82
C ALA A 642 -24.01 -32.98 -6.39
N TRP A 643 -23.48 -31.86 -5.92
CA TRP A 643 -22.97 -31.70 -4.56
C TRP A 643 -24.09 -31.86 -3.52
N SER A 644 -25.27 -31.30 -3.76
CA SER A 644 -26.43 -31.45 -2.87
C SER A 644 -26.87 -32.92 -2.80
N LEU A 645 -26.86 -33.64 -3.93
CA LEU A 645 -27.13 -35.09 -3.97
C LEU A 645 -26.07 -35.89 -3.20
N PHE A 646 -24.79 -35.54 -3.33
CA PHE A 646 -23.71 -36.14 -2.55
C PHE A 646 -23.92 -35.94 -1.04
N ARG A 647 -24.27 -34.72 -0.60
CA ARG A 647 -24.56 -34.44 0.82
C ARG A 647 -25.81 -35.16 1.35
N LYS A 648 -26.77 -35.47 0.47
CA LYS A 648 -27.90 -36.37 0.75
C LYS A 648 -27.53 -37.86 0.78
N GLN A 649 -26.27 -38.20 0.51
CA GLN A 649 -25.79 -39.58 0.35
C GLN A 649 -26.37 -40.31 -0.87
N ASP A 650 -27.00 -39.58 -1.81
CA ASP A 650 -27.41 -40.13 -3.11
C ASP A 650 -26.26 -40.03 -4.12
N TYR A 651 -25.21 -40.81 -3.84
CA TYR A 651 -23.96 -40.81 -4.60
C TYR A 651 -24.16 -41.19 -6.07
N LYS A 652 -25.11 -42.08 -6.37
CA LYS A 652 -25.39 -42.52 -7.75
C LYS A 652 -25.96 -41.38 -8.59
N SER A 653 -26.94 -40.64 -8.05
CA SER A 653 -27.49 -39.47 -8.74
C SER A 653 -26.47 -38.33 -8.84
N ALA A 654 -25.62 -38.15 -7.83
CA ALA A 654 -24.52 -37.17 -7.87
C ALA A 654 -23.56 -37.47 -9.03
N ILE A 655 -23.08 -38.72 -9.14
CA ILE A 655 -22.19 -39.16 -10.22
C ILE A 655 -22.82 -38.93 -11.59
N LYS A 656 -24.10 -39.35 -11.77
CA LYS A 656 -24.83 -39.14 -13.02
C LYS A 656 -24.90 -37.66 -13.38
N THR A 657 -25.21 -36.80 -12.42
CA THR A 657 -25.33 -35.35 -12.63
C THR A 657 -24.00 -34.72 -13.03
N CYS A 658 -22.89 -35.11 -12.38
CA CYS A 658 -21.55 -34.67 -12.78
C CYS A 658 -21.18 -35.14 -14.19
N GLN A 659 -21.48 -36.38 -14.55
CA GLN A 659 -21.23 -36.90 -15.91
C GLN A 659 -22.01 -36.14 -16.98
N GLU A 660 -23.27 -35.78 -16.68
CA GLU A 660 -24.07 -34.92 -17.56
C GLU A 660 -23.47 -33.52 -17.68
N LEU A 661 -22.99 -32.92 -16.58
CA LEU A 661 -22.28 -31.64 -16.59
C LEU A 661 -21.07 -31.69 -17.51
N MET A 662 -20.23 -32.72 -17.37
CA MET A 662 -19.04 -32.91 -18.22
C MET A 662 -19.37 -33.11 -19.70
N THR A 663 -20.56 -33.63 -20.00
CA THR A 663 -21.00 -33.86 -21.38
C THR A 663 -21.59 -32.59 -22.01
N GLN A 664 -22.37 -31.83 -21.22
CA GLN A 664 -23.09 -30.63 -21.67
C GLN A 664 -22.20 -29.39 -21.71
N TYR A 665 -21.27 -29.25 -20.75
CA TYR A 665 -20.42 -28.06 -20.57
C TYR A 665 -18.93 -28.43 -20.69
N LYS A 666 -18.52 -28.90 -21.87
CA LYS A 666 -17.17 -29.48 -22.11
C LYS A 666 -15.99 -28.54 -21.88
N ASN A 667 -16.22 -27.23 -21.88
CA ASN A 667 -15.19 -26.20 -21.70
C ASN A 667 -15.35 -25.45 -20.36
N SER A 668 -16.11 -26.00 -19.42
CA SER A 668 -16.36 -25.38 -18.13
C SER A 668 -15.13 -25.46 -17.22
N ASP A 669 -14.87 -24.39 -16.45
CA ASP A 669 -13.73 -24.31 -15.53
C ASP A 669 -13.92 -25.16 -14.26
N ILE A 670 -15.10 -25.74 -14.03
CA ILE A 670 -15.42 -26.55 -12.85
C ILE A 670 -15.43 -28.07 -13.13
N LEU A 671 -14.91 -28.50 -14.29
CA LEU A 671 -14.88 -29.91 -14.67
C LEU A 671 -13.96 -30.75 -13.77
N ASP A 672 -12.91 -30.15 -13.24
CA ASP A 672 -12.02 -30.72 -12.23
C ASP A 672 -12.76 -30.96 -10.89
N GLN A 673 -13.59 -30.01 -10.45
CA GLN A 673 -14.47 -30.14 -9.29
C GLN A 673 -15.47 -31.29 -9.47
N ALA A 674 -16.06 -31.41 -10.67
CA ALA A 674 -16.99 -32.47 -11.00
C ALA A 674 -16.31 -33.85 -10.97
N LEU A 675 -15.10 -33.98 -11.54
CA LEU A 675 -14.28 -35.20 -11.47
C LEU A 675 -13.96 -35.59 -10.03
N PHE A 676 -13.51 -34.63 -9.24
CA PHE A 676 -13.18 -34.86 -7.83
C PHE A 676 -14.42 -35.33 -7.05
N LEU A 677 -15.59 -34.71 -7.26
CA LEU A 677 -16.85 -35.10 -6.61
C LEU A 677 -17.34 -36.50 -7.04
N ILE A 678 -17.10 -36.91 -8.29
CA ILE A 678 -17.34 -38.29 -8.73
C ILE A 678 -16.44 -39.26 -7.95
N GLY A 679 -15.15 -38.92 -7.82
CA GLY A 679 -14.19 -39.67 -7.00
C GLY A 679 -14.67 -39.81 -5.55
N GLU A 680 -15.04 -38.69 -4.90
CA GLU A 680 -15.58 -38.65 -3.53
C GLU A 680 -16.84 -39.51 -3.39
N SER A 681 -17.72 -39.48 -4.39
CA SER A 681 -18.94 -40.29 -4.41
C SER A 681 -18.63 -41.79 -4.45
N TYR A 682 -17.67 -42.22 -5.27
CA TYR A 682 -17.23 -43.63 -5.29
C TYR A 682 -16.47 -44.02 -4.02
N PHE A 683 -15.65 -43.13 -3.47
CA PHE A 683 -14.94 -43.34 -2.21
C PHE A 683 -15.92 -43.56 -1.06
N ALA A 684 -16.96 -42.73 -0.96
CA ALA A 684 -18.02 -42.85 0.05
C ALA A 684 -18.85 -44.15 -0.11
N MET A 685 -18.91 -44.71 -1.32
CA MET A 685 -19.50 -46.04 -1.59
C MET A 685 -18.51 -47.21 -1.37
N SER A 686 -17.29 -46.92 -0.90
CA SER A 686 -16.18 -47.88 -0.79
C SER A 686 -15.77 -48.58 -2.10
N ASP A 687 -16.18 -48.03 -3.25
CA ASP A 687 -15.71 -48.48 -4.57
C ASP A 687 -14.42 -47.74 -4.92
N TYR A 688 -13.37 -48.08 -4.19
CA TYR A 688 -12.05 -47.44 -4.31
C TYR A 688 -11.44 -47.58 -5.70
N LYS A 689 -11.77 -48.65 -6.44
CA LYS A 689 -11.27 -48.85 -7.81
C LYS A 689 -11.84 -47.82 -8.78
N SER A 690 -13.15 -47.59 -8.72
CA SER A 690 -13.79 -46.55 -9.52
C SER A 690 -13.36 -45.16 -9.06
N ALA A 691 -13.21 -44.94 -7.75
CA ALA A 691 -12.74 -43.68 -7.19
C ALA A 691 -11.36 -43.28 -7.75
N ILE A 692 -10.37 -44.19 -7.70
CA ILE A 692 -9.02 -43.99 -8.27
C ILE A 692 -9.11 -43.55 -9.73
N LYS A 693 -9.91 -44.25 -10.56
CA LYS A 693 -10.07 -43.95 -11.98
C LYS A 693 -10.50 -42.50 -12.24
N PHE A 694 -11.32 -41.92 -11.37
CA PHE A 694 -11.77 -40.53 -11.53
C PHE A 694 -10.84 -39.53 -10.85
N TYR A 695 -10.28 -39.84 -9.68
CA TYR A 695 -9.30 -38.96 -9.04
C TYR A 695 -8.04 -38.77 -9.89
N GLU A 696 -7.51 -39.83 -10.52
CA GLU A 696 -6.33 -39.76 -11.39
C GLU A 696 -6.54 -38.84 -12.61
N ARG A 697 -7.79 -38.59 -13.02
CA ARG A 697 -8.06 -37.69 -14.15
C ARG A 697 -7.82 -36.23 -13.79
N VAL A 698 -8.01 -35.82 -12.53
CA VAL A 698 -7.79 -34.43 -12.09
C VAL A 698 -6.34 -33.97 -12.36
N PRO A 699 -5.27 -34.61 -11.82
CA PRO A 699 -3.90 -34.20 -12.08
C PRO A 699 -3.46 -34.38 -13.53
N ASN A 700 -4.09 -35.29 -14.29
CA ASN A 700 -3.70 -35.63 -15.66
C ASN A 700 -4.37 -34.73 -16.71
N GLU A 701 -5.64 -34.39 -16.54
CA GLU A 701 -6.42 -33.55 -17.46
C GLU A 701 -6.36 -32.06 -17.05
N TYR A 702 -6.20 -31.77 -15.75
CA TYR A 702 -6.19 -30.40 -15.19
C TYR A 702 -4.97 -30.18 -14.27
N PRO A 703 -3.73 -30.13 -14.80
CA PRO A 703 -2.52 -30.05 -13.97
C PRO A 703 -2.41 -28.80 -13.08
N SER A 704 -3.14 -27.73 -13.42
CA SER A 704 -3.19 -26.47 -12.64
C SER A 704 -4.38 -26.40 -11.66
N SER A 705 -5.18 -27.46 -11.55
CA SER A 705 -6.33 -27.51 -10.65
C SER A 705 -5.94 -27.42 -9.17
N GLU A 706 -6.72 -26.68 -8.37
CA GLU A 706 -6.59 -26.64 -6.91
C GLU A 706 -6.90 -28.00 -6.24
N PHE A 707 -7.59 -28.90 -6.96
CA PHE A 707 -7.90 -30.25 -6.47
C PHE A 707 -6.81 -31.26 -6.80
N ARG A 708 -5.75 -30.87 -7.51
CA ARG A 708 -4.68 -31.79 -7.95
C ARG A 708 -4.08 -32.58 -6.79
N SER A 709 -3.60 -31.89 -5.75
CA SER A 709 -2.95 -32.54 -4.59
C SER A 709 -3.96 -33.33 -3.77
N LYS A 710 -5.17 -32.79 -3.57
CA LYS A 710 -6.29 -33.50 -2.91
C LYS A 710 -6.65 -34.81 -3.62
N ALA A 711 -6.69 -34.80 -4.95
CA ALA A 711 -6.99 -35.98 -5.76
C ALA A 711 -5.89 -37.03 -5.66
N LEU A 712 -4.61 -36.63 -5.74
CA LEU A 712 -3.48 -37.55 -5.56
C LEU A 712 -3.49 -38.18 -4.16
N PHE A 713 -3.75 -37.38 -3.13
CA PHE A 713 -3.90 -37.88 -1.76
C PHE A 713 -5.04 -38.89 -1.67
N LYS A 714 -6.18 -38.60 -2.31
CA LYS A 714 -7.34 -39.51 -2.32
C LYS A 714 -7.09 -40.81 -3.09
N VAL A 715 -6.26 -40.80 -4.13
CA VAL A 715 -5.79 -42.03 -4.79
C VAL A 715 -5.00 -42.90 -3.80
N ALA A 716 -4.10 -42.29 -3.03
CA ALA A 716 -3.33 -42.99 -2.02
C ALA A 716 -4.23 -43.51 -0.86
N ASP A 717 -5.19 -42.71 -0.39
CA ASP A 717 -6.22 -43.14 0.58
C ASP A 717 -7.00 -44.36 0.06
N CYS A 718 -7.35 -44.38 -1.23
CA CYS A 718 -8.04 -45.51 -1.83
C CYS A 718 -7.20 -46.79 -1.74
N TYR A 719 -5.91 -46.73 -2.10
CA TYR A 719 -5.01 -47.88 -1.96
C TYR A 719 -4.83 -48.30 -0.50
N TYR A 720 -4.72 -47.33 0.41
CA TYR A 720 -4.63 -47.58 1.84
C TYR A 720 -5.88 -48.33 2.36
N ASN A 721 -7.08 -47.85 2.04
CA ASN A 721 -8.33 -48.51 2.43
C ASN A 721 -8.52 -49.90 1.79
N MET A 722 -7.92 -50.13 0.62
CA MET A 722 -7.83 -51.46 -0.01
C MET A 722 -6.79 -52.39 0.64
N LYS A 723 -6.07 -51.94 1.67
CA LYS A 723 -4.93 -52.63 2.30
C LYS A 723 -3.76 -52.91 1.35
N ARG A 724 -3.69 -52.14 0.26
CA ARG A 724 -2.62 -52.18 -0.75
C ARG A 724 -1.55 -51.18 -0.35
N TRP A 725 -0.88 -51.49 0.77
CA TRP A 725 -0.01 -50.57 1.48
C TRP A 725 1.18 -50.08 0.64
N THR A 726 1.74 -50.94 -0.21
CA THR A 726 2.87 -50.58 -1.08
C THR A 726 2.43 -49.54 -2.11
N GLU A 727 1.32 -49.79 -2.80
CA GLU A 727 0.77 -48.86 -3.78
C GLU A 727 0.31 -47.54 -3.13
N ALA A 728 -0.21 -47.60 -1.90
CA ALA A 728 -0.54 -46.40 -1.12
C ALA A 728 0.71 -45.55 -0.84
N ILE A 729 1.80 -46.17 -0.39
CA ILE A 729 3.08 -45.48 -0.13
C ILE A 729 3.62 -44.84 -1.41
N ASP A 730 3.59 -45.57 -2.53
CA ASP A 730 4.07 -45.04 -3.81
C ASP A 730 3.23 -43.85 -4.28
N ALA A 731 1.90 -43.91 -4.12
CA ALA A 731 1.00 -42.80 -4.45
C ALA A 731 1.17 -41.58 -3.52
N TYR A 732 1.36 -41.78 -2.21
CA TYR A 732 1.67 -40.67 -1.29
C TYR A 732 3.03 -40.03 -1.60
N ARG A 733 4.04 -40.84 -1.96
CA ARG A 733 5.35 -40.32 -2.39
C ARG A 733 5.25 -39.50 -3.66
N GLU A 734 4.45 -39.95 -4.62
CA GLU A 734 4.24 -39.19 -5.85
C GLU A 734 3.65 -37.80 -5.58
N LEU A 735 2.74 -37.67 -4.60
CA LEU A 735 2.24 -36.37 -4.16
C LEU A 735 3.38 -35.48 -3.63
N ILE A 736 4.19 -36.02 -2.72
CA ILE A 736 5.31 -35.29 -2.09
C ILE A 736 6.35 -34.88 -3.14
N ASP A 737 6.72 -35.78 -4.04
CA ASP A 737 7.73 -35.53 -5.08
C ASP A 737 7.28 -34.46 -6.07
N ARG A 738 5.98 -34.44 -6.42
CA ARG A 738 5.44 -33.47 -7.37
C ARG A 738 5.08 -32.12 -6.73
N SER A 739 4.81 -32.08 -5.42
CA SER A 739 4.40 -30.87 -4.70
C SER A 739 4.93 -30.87 -3.26
N PRO A 740 6.25 -30.75 -3.05
CA PRO A 740 6.85 -30.93 -1.73
C PRO A 740 6.49 -29.85 -0.70
N THR A 741 5.97 -28.69 -1.15
CA THR A 741 5.55 -27.57 -0.30
C THR A 741 4.02 -27.45 -0.20
N ASP A 742 3.28 -28.44 -0.67
CA ASP A 742 1.81 -28.47 -0.60
C ASP A 742 1.34 -28.72 0.84
N ASP A 743 0.18 -28.18 1.20
CA ASP A 743 -0.42 -28.33 2.53
C ASP A 743 -0.74 -29.79 2.89
N LEU A 744 -0.79 -30.71 1.91
CA LEU A 744 -1.02 -32.14 2.14
C LEU A 744 0.27 -32.99 2.16
N ALA A 745 1.44 -32.37 1.97
CA ALA A 745 2.68 -33.12 1.83
C ALA A 745 3.13 -33.75 3.17
N ASP A 746 2.88 -33.08 4.28
CA ASP A 746 3.10 -33.61 5.63
C ASP A 746 2.06 -34.68 6.01
N ASP A 747 0.77 -34.47 5.69
CA ASP A 747 -0.28 -35.50 5.81
C ASP A 747 0.08 -36.78 5.03
N ALA A 748 0.61 -36.61 3.81
CA ALA A 748 1.04 -37.74 2.96
C ALA A 748 2.25 -38.45 3.58
N GLN A 749 3.21 -37.69 4.12
CA GLN A 749 4.39 -38.24 4.78
C GLN A 749 4.01 -38.99 6.07
N TYR A 750 3.02 -38.49 6.81
CA TYR A 750 2.44 -39.16 7.97
C TYR A 750 1.74 -40.46 7.56
N SER A 751 0.92 -40.41 6.51
CA SER A 751 0.22 -41.58 5.97
C SER A 751 1.17 -42.67 5.46
N ILE A 752 2.32 -42.30 4.91
CA ILE A 752 3.40 -43.26 4.56
C ILE A 752 3.92 -43.99 5.81
N ALA A 753 4.14 -43.26 6.91
CA ALA A 753 4.61 -43.86 8.15
C ALA A 753 3.57 -44.85 8.71
N GLN A 754 2.30 -44.45 8.74
CA GLN A 754 1.19 -45.33 9.15
C GLN A 754 1.07 -46.56 8.24
N ALA A 755 1.24 -46.41 6.92
CA ALA A 755 1.21 -47.54 5.99
C ALA A 755 2.36 -48.53 6.26
N TYR A 756 3.56 -48.05 6.62
CA TYR A 756 4.66 -48.92 7.05
C TYR A 756 4.39 -49.63 8.37
N GLU A 757 3.72 -48.98 9.32
CA GLU A 757 3.28 -49.62 10.57
C GLU A 757 2.28 -50.74 10.31
N GLN A 758 1.28 -50.51 9.46
CA GLN A 758 0.30 -51.55 9.07
C GLN A 758 0.96 -52.73 8.35
N GLN A 759 2.13 -52.53 7.71
CA GLN A 759 2.95 -53.60 7.15
C GLN A 759 3.83 -54.33 8.19
N GLY A 760 3.93 -53.84 9.42
CA GLY A 760 4.86 -54.33 10.44
C GLY A 760 6.32 -53.91 10.20
N LYS A 761 6.57 -52.94 9.31
CA LYS A 761 7.91 -52.46 8.93
C LYS A 761 8.34 -51.27 9.79
N GLY A 762 8.70 -51.58 11.03
CA GLY A 762 8.95 -50.56 12.06
C GLY A 762 10.13 -49.64 11.81
N ALA A 763 11.20 -50.12 11.16
CA ALA A 763 12.35 -49.27 10.87
C ALA A 763 12.00 -48.20 9.82
N GLU A 764 11.25 -48.61 8.81
CA GLU A 764 10.76 -47.74 7.74
C GLU A 764 9.72 -46.75 8.24
N ALA A 765 8.82 -47.17 9.15
CA ALA A 765 7.87 -46.27 9.82
C ALA A 765 8.60 -45.15 10.60
N ILE A 766 9.58 -45.51 11.45
CA ILE A 766 10.41 -44.53 12.17
C ILE A 766 11.13 -43.58 11.20
N SER A 767 11.67 -44.11 10.11
CA SER A 767 12.33 -43.30 9.08
C SER A 767 11.36 -42.30 8.43
N ALA A 768 10.14 -42.73 8.14
CA ALA A 768 9.09 -41.89 7.56
C ALA A 768 8.60 -40.79 8.53
N TYR A 769 8.40 -41.10 9.82
CA TYR A 769 8.09 -40.07 10.82
C TYR A 769 9.22 -39.05 10.99
N ARG A 770 10.48 -39.52 11.03
CA ARG A 770 11.64 -38.61 11.10
C ARG A 770 11.78 -37.76 9.84
N ALA A 771 11.38 -38.29 8.68
CA ALA A 771 11.33 -37.50 7.45
C ALA A 771 10.30 -36.38 7.54
N LEU A 772 9.12 -36.61 8.16
CA LEU A 772 8.14 -35.57 8.42
C LEU A 772 8.73 -34.45 9.28
N LEU A 773 9.29 -34.79 10.44
CA LEU A 773 9.85 -33.81 11.39
C LEU A 773 11.02 -33.01 10.81
N ARG A 774 11.80 -33.61 9.90
CA ARG A 774 12.94 -32.96 9.25
C ARG A 774 12.51 -32.06 8.09
N ASN A 775 11.60 -32.55 7.24
CA ASN A 775 11.21 -31.86 6.02
C ASN A 775 10.09 -30.84 6.27
N TYR A 776 9.26 -31.04 7.31
CA TYR A 776 8.10 -30.24 7.67
C TYR A 776 8.10 -29.82 9.16
N PRO A 777 9.16 -29.15 9.66
CA PRO A 777 9.30 -28.85 11.09
C PRO A 777 8.22 -27.91 11.66
N GLY A 778 7.49 -27.20 10.80
CA GLY A 778 6.38 -26.32 11.19
C GLY A 778 4.99 -26.95 11.09
N SER A 779 4.89 -28.23 10.71
CA SER A 779 3.61 -28.94 10.56
C SER A 779 2.87 -29.03 11.90
N GLU A 780 1.55 -28.84 11.88
CA GLU A 780 0.67 -29.05 13.04
C GLU A 780 0.69 -30.51 13.56
N LEU A 781 1.08 -31.46 12.70
CA LEU A 781 1.24 -32.88 13.06
C LEU A 781 2.54 -33.15 13.82
N SER A 782 3.52 -32.25 13.79
CA SER A 782 4.87 -32.51 14.33
C SER A 782 4.89 -32.92 15.81
N PRO A 783 4.12 -32.30 16.72
CA PRO A 783 4.07 -32.73 18.13
C PRO A 783 3.52 -34.14 18.29
N ASP A 784 2.47 -34.48 17.53
CA ASP A 784 1.82 -35.79 17.59
C ASP A 784 2.70 -36.86 16.96
N VAL A 785 3.36 -36.57 15.84
CA VAL A 785 4.35 -37.46 15.20
C VAL A 785 5.53 -37.77 16.13
N GLN A 786 6.04 -36.75 16.81
CA GLN A 786 7.14 -36.91 17.77
C GLN A 786 6.70 -37.73 19.00
N LEU A 787 5.45 -37.56 19.45
CA LEU A 787 4.84 -38.39 20.50
C LEU A 787 4.70 -39.85 20.04
N GLU A 788 4.21 -40.08 18.81
CA GLU A 788 4.05 -41.43 18.25
C GLU A 788 5.39 -42.16 18.09
N LEU A 789 6.46 -41.46 17.70
CA LEU A 789 7.81 -42.02 17.73
C LEU A 789 8.21 -42.52 19.13
N GLY A 790 7.85 -41.79 20.18
CA GLY A 790 8.04 -42.21 21.55
C GLY A 790 7.19 -43.43 21.91
N ASN A 791 5.90 -43.42 21.57
CA ASN A 791 4.97 -44.54 21.80
C ASN A 791 5.48 -45.81 21.14
N TYR A 792 5.87 -45.71 19.87
CA TYR A 792 6.38 -46.81 19.06
C TYR A 792 7.66 -47.43 19.66
N ASN A 793 8.59 -46.61 20.16
CA ASN A 793 9.77 -47.12 20.87
C ASN A 793 9.39 -47.76 22.22
N GLY A 794 8.41 -47.20 22.92
CA GLY A 794 7.88 -47.73 24.19
C GLY A 794 7.27 -49.12 24.04
N GLU A 795 6.44 -49.34 23.03
CA GLU A 795 5.84 -50.65 22.72
C GLU A 795 6.89 -51.72 22.44
N ARG A 796 8.00 -51.33 21.79
CA ARG A 796 9.16 -52.19 21.53
C ARG A 796 10.08 -52.35 22.74
N LYS A 797 9.69 -51.81 23.90
CA LYS A 797 10.44 -51.83 25.17
C LYS A 797 11.78 -51.08 25.13
N ASN A 798 11.97 -50.21 24.14
CA ASN A 798 13.13 -49.32 24.03
C ASN A 798 12.91 -48.06 24.88
N TYR A 799 12.64 -48.22 26.17
CA TYR A 799 12.17 -47.13 27.03
C TYR A 799 13.14 -45.95 27.12
N ALA A 800 14.46 -46.18 27.06
CA ALA A 800 15.44 -45.10 27.05
C ALA A 800 15.29 -44.21 25.80
N GLN A 801 15.09 -44.81 24.63
CA GLN A 801 14.85 -44.06 23.41
C GLN A 801 13.46 -43.41 23.41
N ALA A 802 12.44 -44.10 23.91
CA ALA A 802 11.10 -43.54 24.08
C ALA A 802 11.12 -42.26 24.93
N ILE A 803 11.85 -42.28 26.05
CA ILE A 803 12.06 -41.09 26.91
C ILE A 803 12.69 -39.94 26.13
N THR A 804 13.71 -40.20 25.31
CA THR A 804 14.33 -39.17 24.47
C THR A 804 13.33 -38.56 23.50
N GLU A 805 12.54 -39.39 22.80
CA GLU A 805 11.55 -38.91 21.82
C GLU A 805 10.42 -38.13 22.53
N TYR A 806 9.95 -38.57 23.70
CA TYR A 806 8.97 -37.82 24.50
C TYR A 806 9.53 -36.51 25.05
N GLN A 807 10.79 -36.49 25.47
CA GLN A 807 11.44 -35.27 25.95
C GLN A 807 11.53 -34.23 24.83
N ALA A 808 11.81 -34.67 23.59
CA ALA A 808 11.78 -33.80 22.42
C ALA A 808 10.40 -33.17 22.18
N VAL A 809 9.28 -33.84 22.49
CA VAL A 809 7.93 -33.21 22.44
C VAL A 809 7.85 -32.03 23.39
N ILE A 810 8.36 -32.19 24.62
CA ILE A 810 8.27 -31.19 25.67
C ILE A 810 9.19 -30.01 25.39
N ASP A 811 10.37 -30.28 24.85
CA ASP A 811 11.40 -29.28 24.57
C ASP A 811 11.05 -28.46 23.32
N ASN A 812 10.59 -29.11 22.26
CA ASN A 812 10.30 -28.45 20.98
C ASN A 812 8.86 -27.93 20.88
N TYR A 813 7.90 -28.58 21.56
CA TYR A 813 6.47 -28.27 21.46
C TYR A 813 5.79 -28.12 22.84
N PRO A 814 6.33 -27.27 23.75
CA PRO A 814 5.92 -27.21 25.15
C PRO A 814 4.45 -26.83 25.41
N ASN A 815 3.79 -26.20 24.43
CA ASN A 815 2.39 -25.74 24.51
C ASN A 815 1.41 -26.64 23.74
N SER A 816 1.88 -27.73 23.13
CA SER A 816 1.03 -28.66 22.39
C SER A 816 0.16 -29.51 23.33
N SER A 817 -0.97 -30.01 22.83
CA SER A 817 -1.81 -31.01 23.51
C SER A 817 -1.06 -32.32 23.80
N ALA A 818 -0.02 -32.63 23.01
CA ALA A 818 0.83 -33.80 23.18
C ALA A 818 1.78 -33.69 24.39
N ALA A 819 2.22 -32.48 24.76
CA ALA A 819 3.21 -32.25 25.83
C ALA A 819 2.85 -32.86 27.21
N PRO A 820 1.62 -32.72 27.76
CA PRO A 820 1.25 -33.38 29.01
C PRO A 820 1.25 -34.91 28.91
N LEU A 821 0.86 -35.46 27.77
CA LEU A 821 0.86 -36.91 27.54
C LEU A 821 2.29 -37.45 27.39
N ALA A 822 3.18 -36.74 26.67
CA ALA A 822 4.59 -37.07 26.57
C ALA A 822 5.26 -37.10 27.96
N GLN A 823 5.03 -36.07 28.79
CA GLN A 823 5.61 -36.00 30.13
C GLN A 823 5.09 -37.12 31.04
N PHE A 824 3.82 -37.50 30.90
CA PHE A 824 3.25 -38.68 31.56
C PHE A 824 3.91 -39.99 31.08
N ASN A 825 4.08 -40.16 29.76
CA ASN A 825 4.69 -41.35 29.18
C ASN A 825 6.19 -41.49 29.55
N ILE A 826 6.90 -40.39 29.79
CA ILE A 826 8.25 -40.42 30.41
C ILE A 826 8.18 -41.07 31.79
N GLY A 827 7.22 -40.67 32.62
CA GLY A 827 7.03 -41.26 33.95
C GLY A 827 6.72 -42.75 33.88
N ILE A 828 5.83 -43.17 32.97
CA ILE A 828 5.54 -44.58 32.72
C ILE A 828 6.79 -45.33 32.26
N SER A 829 7.58 -44.76 31.35
CA SER A 829 8.81 -45.37 30.85
C SER A 829 9.85 -45.57 31.95
N TYR A 830 10.04 -44.58 32.84
CA TYR A 830 10.91 -44.74 34.02
C TYR A 830 10.37 -45.78 35.01
N LYS A 831 9.04 -45.85 35.19
CA LYS A 831 8.41 -46.87 36.04
C LYS A 831 8.68 -48.27 35.50
N LEU A 832 8.54 -48.48 34.19
CA LEU A 832 8.81 -49.77 33.52
C LEU A 832 10.30 -50.14 33.53
N LEU A 833 11.21 -49.16 33.63
CA LEU A 833 12.64 -49.38 33.87
C LEU A 833 12.98 -49.69 35.34
N GLY A 834 12.01 -49.61 36.26
CA GLY A 834 12.22 -49.77 37.70
C GLY A 834 12.76 -48.53 38.43
N SER A 835 12.94 -47.42 37.71
CA SER A 835 13.43 -46.14 38.25
C SER A 835 12.32 -45.32 38.88
N TYR A 836 11.72 -45.81 39.97
CA TYR A 836 10.54 -45.20 40.61
C TYR A 836 10.72 -43.74 41.04
N ALA A 837 11.90 -43.35 41.54
CA ALA A 837 12.16 -41.96 41.91
C ALA A 837 12.09 -41.01 40.71
N GLN A 838 12.63 -41.43 39.56
CA GLN A 838 12.56 -40.66 38.31
C GLN A 838 11.14 -40.65 37.75
N ALA A 839 10.42 -41.77 37.86
CA ALA A 839 9.02 -41.87 37.46
C ALA A 839 8.14 -40.87 38.23
N ILE A 840 8.25 -40.86 39.56
CA ILE A 840 7.51 -39.94 40.44
C ILE A 840 7.85 -38.48 40.09
N ALA A 841 9.13 -38.15 39.92
CA ALA A 841 9.53 -36.80 39.53
C ALA A 841 8.94 -36.37 38.17
N ALA A 842 8.88 -37.28 37.20
CA ALA A 842 8.26 -37.02 35.91
C ALA A 842 6.74 -36.83 36.01
N PHE A 843 6.05 -37.63 36.82
CA PHE A 843 4.61 -37.48 37.08
C PHE A 843 4.28 -36.16 37.81
N GLU A 844 5.10 -35.76 38.79
CA GLU A 844 4.94 -34.48 39.50
C GLU A 844 5.06 -33.29 38.55
N LYS A 845 5.96 -33.37 37.56
CA LYS A 845 6.05 -32.33 36.51
C LYS A 845 4.75 -32.17 35.72
N VAL A 846 4.03 -33.26 35.42
CA VAL A 846 2.72 -33.18 34.74
C VAL A 846 1.73 -32.39 35.59
N ILE A 847 1.67 -32.68 36.89
CA ILE A 847 0.68 -32.05 37.79
C ILE A 847 1.02 -30.60 38.06
N GLY A 848 2.30 -30.27 38.21
CA GLY A 848 2.76 -28.89 38.38
C GLY A 848 2.58 -28.03 37.14
N LYS A 849 2.87 -28.57 35.94
CA LYS A 849 2.86 -27.80 34.69
C LYS A 849 1.53 -27.85 33.93
N TYR A 850 0.78 -28.95 34.04
CA TYR A 850 -0.45 -29.19 33.29
C TYR A 850 -1.62 -29.67 34.19
N PRO A 851 -1.96 -28.94 35.26
CA PRO A 851 -2.88 -29.39 36.30
C PRO A 851 -4.30 -29.70 35.82
N GLN A 852 -4.74 -29.09 34.71
CA GLN A 852 -6.09 -29.30 34.16
C GLN A 852 -6.15 -30.45 33.13
N SER A 853 -5.02 -31.05 32.77
CA SER A 853 -4.97 -32.12 31.78
C SER A 853 -5.46 -33.46 32.35
N SER A 854 -6.05 -34.32 31.52
CA SER A 854 -6.37 -35.71 31.93
C SER A 854 -5.13 -36.51 32.34
N SER A 855 -3.95 -36.10 31.88
CA SER A 855 -2.68 -36.70 32.27
C SER A 855 -2.31 -36.37 33.73
N ALA A 856 -2.81 -35.28 34.31
CA ALA A 856 -2.50 -34.91 35.69
C ALA A 856 -3.16 -35.85 36.71
N SER A 857 -4.43 -36.22 36.50
CA SER A 857 -5.10 -37.21 37.36
C SER A 857 -4.46 -38.60 37.23
N LYS A 858 -4.12 -39.01 36.00
CA LYS A 858 -3.35 -40.24 35.72
C LYS A 858 -2.00 -40.23 36.43
N SER A 859 -1.23 -39.16 36.31
CA SER A 859 0.06 -38.97 37.01
C SER A 859 -0.10 -39.07 38.53
N ALA A 860 -1.11 -38.42 39.10
CA ALA A 860 -1.30 -38.39 40.55
C ALA A 860 -1.57 -39.81 41.10
N PHE A 861 -2.36 -40.58 40.37
CA PHE A 861 -2.63 -41.98 40.70
C PHE A 861 -1.38 -42.86 40.54
N GLU A 862 -0.61 -42.66 39.46
CA GLU A 862 0.62 -43.41 39.19
C GLU A 862 1.74 -43.13 40.20
N ILE A 863 1.77 -41.93 40.80
CA ILE A 863 2.64 -41.62 41.94
C ILE A 863 2.28 -42.50 43.14
N GLY A 864 0.99 -42.60 43.47
CA GLY A 864 0.51 -43.47 44.55
C GLY A 864 0.91 -44.93 44.32
N GLN A 865 0.70 -45.44 43.11
CA GLN A 865 1.14 -46.79 42.73
C GLN A 865 2.64 -46.97 42.87
N SER A 866 3.42 -46.00 42.39
CA SER A 866 4.89 -46.04 42.44
C SER A 866 5.40 -46.09 43.89
N PHE A 867 4.78 -45.36 44.82
CA PHE A 867 5.13 -45.42 46.24
C PHE A 867 4.71 -46.72 46.94
N SER A 868 3.59 -47.33 46.53
CA SER A 868 3.09 -48.60 47.11
C SER A 868 3.72 -49.86 46.51
N ALA A 869 4.38 -49.75 45.35
CA ALA A 869 4.94 -50.89 44.61
C ALA A 869 5.97 -51.68 45.44
N SER A 870 5.77 -53.00 45.56
CA SER A 870 6.59 -53.88 46.41
C SER A 870 8.04 -54.02 45.95
N ASN A 871 8.31 -53.81 44.66
CA ASN A 871 9.66 -53.83 44.08
C ASN A 871 10.32 -52.44 44.05
N ASN A 872 9.67 -51.39 44.58
CA ASN A 872 10.29 -50.08 44.73
C ASN A 872 11.23 -50.10 45.97
N PRO A 873 12.55 -49.90 45.80
CA PRO A 873 13.48 -49.88 46.93
C PRO A 873 13.19 -48.75 47.94
N ASN A 874 12.49 -47.70 47.51
CA ASN A 874 12.08 -46.57 48.33
C ASN A 874 10.57 -46.59 48.65
N ARG A 875 9.97 -47.79 48.71
CA ARG A 875 8.56 -47.98 49.03
C ARG A 875 8.19 -47.23 50.31
N ASN A 876 7.13 -46.42 50.23
CA ASN A 876 6.65 -45.61 51.35
C ASN A 876 5.12 -45.52 51.32
N LEU A 877 4.47 -46.27 52.21
CA LEU A 877 3.01 -46.34 52.26
C LEU A 877 2.34 -45.03 52.67
N GLN A 878 2.98 -44.20 53.49
CA GLN A 878 2.42 -42.89 53.89
C GLN A 878 2.40 -41.90 52.72
N ASN A 879 3.45 -41.93 51.89
CA ASN A 879 3.47 -41.14 50.66
C ASN A 879 2.47 -41.68 49.63
N ALA A 880 2.28 -43.00 49.55
CA ALA A 880 1.25 -43.60 48.70
C ALA A 880 -0.16 -43.14 49.10
N ILE A 881 -0.48 -43.18 50.40
CA ILE A 881 -1.73 -42.65 50.97
C ILE A 881 -1.92 -41.18 50.56
N SER A 882 -0.91 -40.35 50.81
CA SER A 882 -0.97 -38.92 50.49
C SER A 882 -1.20 -38.65 49.00
N ALA A 883 -0.61 -39.47 48.13
CA ALA A 883 -0.78 -39.37 46.68
C ALA A 883 -2.19 -39.82 46.24
N TYR A 884 -2.73 -40.91 46.79
CA TYR A 884 -4.09 -41.34 46.47
C TYR A 884 -5.14 -40.34 46.99
N ASP A 885 -4.98 -39.79 48.19
CA ASP A 885 -5.85 -38.74 48.73
C ASP A 885 -5.83 -37.49 47.83
N ARG A 886 -4.66 -37.14 47.27
CA ARG A 886 -4.53 -36.06 46.30
C ARG A 886 -5.39 -36.28 45.06
N VAL A 887 -5.43 -37.50 44.51
CA VAL A 887 -6.33 -37.82 43.37
C VAL A 887 -7.77 -37.54 43.72
N ILE A 888 -8.22 -38.00 44.89
CA ILE A 888 -9.61 -37.91 45.32
C ILE A 888 -10.03 -36.47 45.61
N ARG A 889 -9.12 -35.68 46.16
CA ARG A 889 -9.33 -34.27 46.51
C ARG A 889 -9.30 -33.37 45.28
N ASP A 890 -8.27 -33.50 44.44
CA ASP A 890 -8.00 -32.54 43.36
C ASP A 890 -8.66 -32.96 42.05
N TYR A 891 -8.93 -34.26 41.85
CA TYR A 891 -9.55 -34.81 40.63
C TYR A 891 -10.79 -35.70 40.93
N PRO A 892 -11.78 -35.20 41.68
CA PRO A 892 -12.90 -36.00 42.18
C PRO A 892 -13.86 -36.57 41.11
N ASN A 893 -13.74 -36.13 39.86
CA ASN A 893 -14.59 -36.58 38.74
C ASN A 893 -13.79 -37.37 37.70
N SER A 894 -12.50 -37.67 37.95
CA SER A 894 -11.68 -38.42 37.01
C SER A 894 -11.92 -39.93 37.12
N VAL A 895 -11.54 -40.67 36.07
CA VAL A 895 -11.59 -42.14 36.05
C VAL A 895 -10.71 -42.75 37.14
N GLU A 896 -9.63 -42.05 37.53
CA GLU A 896 -8.68 -42.51 38.55
C GLU A 896 -9.19 -42.37 39.99
N ALA A 897 -10.18 -41.52 40.25
CA ALA A 897 -10.67 -41.27 41.62
C ALA A 897 -11.21 -42.53 42.35
N PRO A 898 -12.10 -43.35 41.74
CA PRO A 898 -12.49 -44.63 42.35
C PRO A 898 -11.30 -45.60 42.46
N ARG A 899 -10.39 -45.63 41.47
CA ARG A 899 -9.18 -46.47 41.54
C ARG A 899 -8.29 -46.10 42.72
N ALA A 900 -8.14 -44.80 42.98
CA ALA A 900 -7.37 -44.27 44.09
C ALA A 900 -8.00 -44.64 45.43
N LEU A 901 -9.32 -44.55 45.59
CA LEU A 901 -10.01 -44.98 46.82
C LEU A 901 -9.86 -46.47 47.10
N TYR A 902 -9.98 -47.31 46.07
CA TYR A 902 -9.79 -48.75 46.24
C TYR A 902 -8.37 -49.09 46.68
N ASN A 903 -7.36 -48.52 46.00
CA ASN A 903 -5.95 -48.74 46.33
C ASN A 903 -5.56 -48.11 47.67
N LEU A 904 -6.16 -46.98 48.05
CA LEU A 904 -6.01 -46.37 49.37
C LEU A 904 -6.52 -47.33 50.46
N GLY A 905 -7.71 -47.91 50.26
CA GLY A 905 -8.25 -48.95 51.14
C GLY A 905 -7.29 -50.13 51.27
N LYS A 906 -6.71 -50.61 50.15
CA LYS A 906 -5.74 -51.71 50.16
C LYS A 906 -4.46 -51.38 50.91
N VAL A 907 -3.95 -50.15 50.78
CA VAL A 907 -2.78 -49.70 51.56
C VAL A 907 -3.10 -49.66 53.05
N TYR A 908 -4.31 -49.25 53.45
CA TYR A 908 -4.73 -49.30 54.86
C TYR A 908 -4.93 -50.74 55.37
N GLU A 909 -5.48 -51.65 54.55
CA GLU A 909 -5.54 -53.09 54.88
C GLU A 909 -4.13 -53.62 55.18
N GLU A 910 -3.12 -53.28 54.36
CA GLU A 910 -1.73 -53.69 54.58
C GLU A 910 -1.12 -53.10 55.86
N GLN A 911 -1.53 -51.89 56.24
CA GLN A 911 -1.14 -51.27 57.52
C GLN A 911 -1.93 -51.81 58.72
N ASN A 912 -2.91 -52.70 58.52
CA ASN A 912 -3.89 -53.15 59.52
C ASN A 912 -4.76 -52.01 60.10
N ASP A 913 -4.87 -50.86 59.42
CA ASP A 913 -5.79 -49.77 59.78
C ASP A 913 -7.17 -50.02 59.16
N TRP A 914 -7.83 -51.06 59.67
CA TRP A 914 -9.09 -51.58 59.12
C TRP A 914 -10.23 -50.57 59.13
N GLN A 915 -10.21 -49.61 60.06
CA GLN A 915 -11.21 -48.55 60.14
C GLN A 915 -11.10 -47.59 58.96
N LYS A 916 -9.89 -47.15 58.60
CA LYS A 916 -9.69 -46.29 57.43
C LYS A 916 -9.84 -47.04 56.10
N ALA A 917 -9.49 -48.33 56.08
CA ALA A 917 -9.77 -49.19 54.93
C ALA A 917 -11.28 -49.24 54.66
N LEU A 918 -12.09 -49.47 55.70
CA LEU A 918 -13.55 -49.46 55.62
C LEU A 918 -14.09 -48.13 55.09
N GLU A 919 -13.66 -47.00 55.67
CA GLU A 919 -14.08 -45.66 55.23
C GLU A 919 -13.76 -45.39 53.75
N SER A 920 -12.61 -45.89 53.26
CA SER A 920 -12.20 -45.73 51.86
C SER A 920 -13.10 -46.52 50.90
N TYR A 921 -13.45 -47.77 51.26
CA TYR A 921 -14.36 -48.59 50.45
C TYR A 921 -15.80 -48.06 50.45
N GLU A 922 -16.29 -47.55 51.59
CA GLU A 922 -17.62 -46.93 51.66
C GLU A 922 -17.70 -45.68 50.79
N ARG A 923 -16.70 -44.80 50.87
CA ARG A 923 -16.61 -43.61 50.01
C ARG A 923 -16.60 -43.95 48.51
N LEU A 924 -15.95 -45.05 48.13
CA LEU A 924 -15.92 -45.52 46.74
C LEU A 924 -17.33 -45.92 46.28
N LEU A 925 -18.00 -46.75 47.06
CA LEU A 925 -19.30 -47.32 46.71
C LEU A 925 -20.43 -46.29 46.74
N ASP A 926 -20.36 -45.32 47.65
CA ASP A 926 -21.35 -44.26 47.77
C ASP A 926 -21.27 -43.27 46.61
N LYS A 927 -20.05 -42.85 46.26
CA LYS A 927 -19.80 -41.78 45.29
C LYS A 927 -19.70 -42.27 43.85
N TYR A 928 -19.18 -43.48 43.61
CA TYR A 928 -18.93 -44.02 42.27
C TYR A 928 -19.60 -45.38 42.10
N LYS A 929 -20.94 -45.39 42.01
CA LYS A 929 -21.73 -46.63 42.06
C LYS A 929 -21.43 -47.62 40.92
N ASP A 930 -21.12 -47.11 39.73
CA ASP A 930 -20.80 -47.89 38.53
C ASP A 930 -19.31 -47.76 38.21
N ASN A 931 -18.45 -48.47 38.96
CA ASN A 931 -17.00 -48.47 38.74
C ASN A 931 -16.43 -49.89 38.69
N GLU A 932 -15.26 -50.04 38.07
CA GLU A 932 -14.64 -51.35 37.81
C GLU A 932 -14.21 -52.12 39.07
N TYR A 933 -14.11 -51.45 40.24
CA TYR A 933 -13.74 -52.05 41.52
C TYR A 933 -14.94 -52.18 42.47
N ALA A 934 -16.17 -51.95 42.02
CA ALA A 934 -17.35 -51.94 42.90
C ALA A 934 -17.59 -53.31 43.57
N GLU A 935 -17.40 -54.42 42.84
CA GLU A 935 -17.57 -55.77 43.39
C GLU A 935 -16.51 -56.09 44.44
N GLU A 936 -15.24 -55.86 44.10
CA GLU A 936 -14.09 -56.06 44.98
C GLU A 936 -14.16 -55.16 46.22
N ALA A 937 -14.54 -53.90 46.05
CA ALA A 937 -14.71 -52.96 47.16
C ALA A 937 -15.84 -53.37 48.10
N GLN A 938 -16.95 -53.94 47.58
CA GLN A 938 -18.04 -54.44 48.42
C GLN A 938 -17.59 -55.66 49.26
N LEU A 939 -16.82 -56.57 48.67
CA LEU A 939 -16.23 -57.68 49.41
C LEU A 939 -15.24 -57.17 50.48
N SER A 940 -14.32 -56.29 50.08
CA SER A 940 -13.32 -55.69 50.97
C SER A 940 -13.96 -54.88 52.10
N ARG A 941 -15.08 -54.20 51.85
CA ARG A 941 -15.89 -53.52 52.87
C ARG A 941 -16.42 -54.52 53.91
N GLY A 942 -16.98 -55.65 53.47
CA GLY A 942 -17.45 -56.72 54.37
C GLY A 942 -16.30 -57.29 55.21
N ILE A 943 -15.13 -57.51 54.60
CA ILE A 943 -13.94 -58.00 55.31
C ILE A 943 -13.48 -56.97 56.34
N ALA A 944 -13.35 -55.70 55.96
CA ALA A 944 -12.95 -54.61 56.86
C ALA A 944 -13.92 -54.45 58.04
N LEU A 945 -15.24 -54.52 57.80
CA LEU A 945 -16.27 -54.52 58.86
C LEU A 945 -16.06 -55.66 59.87
N SER A 946 -15.70 -56.84 59.38
CA SER A 946 -15.42 -57.99 60.25
C SER A 946 -14.17 -57.73 61.11
N GLN A 947 -13.10 -57.17 60.53
CA GLN A 947 -11.86 -56.86 61.24
C GLN A 947 -12.02 -55.76 62.31
N VAL A 948 -12.90 -54.78 62.09
CA VAL A 948 -13.26 -53.78 63.12
C VAL A 948 -14.30 -54.28 64.13
N LYS A 949 -14.55 -55.60 64.18
CA LYS A 949 -15.49 -56.30 65.08
C LYS A 949 -16.97 -55.94 64.89
N ARG A 950 -17.33 -55.33 63.76
CA ARG A 950 -18.72 -55.05 63.35
C ARG A 950 -19.30 -56.25 62.59
N HIS A 951 -19.18 -57.43 63.17
CA HIS A 951 -19.47 -58.70 62.49
C HIS A 951 -20.93 -58.83 62.00
N ARG A 952 -21.92 -58.23 62.67
CA ARG A 952 -23.33 -58.27 62.21
C ARG A 952 -23.50 -57.53 60.87
N GLU A 953 -22.85 -56.39 60.74
CA GLU A 953 -22.90 -55.58 59.52
C GLU A 953 -22.11 -56.26 58.40
N ALA A 954 -20.95 -56.85 58.73
CA ALA A 954 -20.18 -57.67 57.79
C ALA A 954 -21.04 -58.81 57.20
N VAL A 955 -21.77 -59.55 58.04
CA VAL A 955 -22.69 -60.61 57.59
C VAL A 955 -23.76 -60.06 56.64
N SER A 956 -24.34 -58.89 56.94
CA SER A 956 -25.32 -58.25 56.05
C SER A 956 -24.75 -57.94 54.66
N ILE A 957 -23.51 -57.45 54.60
CA ILE A 957 -22.82 -57.17 53.33
C ILE A 957 -22.54 -58.47 52.56
N PHE A 958 -22.07 -59.52 53.24
CA PHE A 958 -21.85 -60.80 52.58
C PHE A 958 -23.16 -61.44 52.10
N ASP A 959 -24.25 -61.29 52.86
CA ASP A 959 -25.59 -61.72 52.42
C ASP A 959 -26.08 -60.98 51.18
N GLU A 960 -25.83 -59.67 51.10
CA GLU A 960 -26.13 -58.89 49.89
C GLU A 960 -25.38 -59.44 48.67
N ILE A 961 -24.09 -59.76 48.81
CA ILE A 961 -23.28 -60.35 47.74
C ILE A 961 -23.88 -61.70 47.29
N LEU A 962 -24.14 -62.59 48.25
CA LEU A 962 -24.60 -63.96 47.98
C LEU A 962 -26.01 -64.05 47.40
N ASN A 963 -26.88 -63.09 47.74
CA ASN A 963 -28.26 -63.03 47.23
C ASN A 963 -28.36 -62.43 45.82
N ASN A 964 -27.26 -61.91 45.26
CA ASN A 964 -27.22 -61.30 43.93
C ASN A 964 -26.17 -61.98 43.01
N PRO A 965 -26.32 -63.29 42.69
CA PRO A 965 -25.31 -64.06 41.96
C PRO A 965 -25.10 -63.62 40.50
N ASN A 966 -26.03 -62.88 39.92
CA ASN A 966 -25.89 -62.30 38.57
C ASN A 966 -25.06 -61.01 38.58
N LYS A 967 -24.92 -60.36 39.75
CA LYS A 967 -24.18 -59.10 39.91
C LYS A 967 -22.72 -59.34 40.32
N TYR A 968 -22.43 -60.39 41.09
CA TYR A 968 -21.09 -60.65 41.62
C TYR A 968 -20.45 -61.87 40.97
N THR A 969 -19.15 -61.79 40.69
CA THR A 969 -18.40 -62.95 40.17
C THR A 969 -18.38 -64.13 41.16
N LYS A 970 -18.16 -65.34 40.62
CA LYS A 970 -18.06 -66.58 41.44
C LYS A 970 -16.94 -66.48 42.49
N ASP A 971 -15.80 -65.87 42.15
CA ASP A 971 -14.66 -65.68 43.05
C ASP A 971 -15.00 -64.73 44.23
N ILE A 972 -15.73 -63.65 43.95
CA ILE A 972 -16.22 -62.75 45.00
C ILE A 972 -17.23 -63.47 45.90
N SER A 973 -18.16 -64.23 45.31
CA SER A 973 -19.21 -64.93 46.04
C SER A 973 -18.67 -66.02 46.98
N VAL A 974 -17.68 -66.81 46.54
CA VAL A 974 -17.07 -67.85 47.39
C VAL A 974 -16.29 -67.24 48.56
N LYS A 975 -15.57 -66.14 48.33
CA LYS A 975 -14.86 -65.42 49.41
C LYS A 975 -15.85 -64.79 50.39
N ALA A 976 -16.92 -64.16 49.91
CA ALA A 976 -17.99 -63.63 50.75
C ALA A 976 -18.62 -64.73 51.63
N GLN A 977 -18.88 -65.90 51.05
CA GLN A 977 -19.42 -67.06 51.78
C GLN A 977 -18.49 -67.49 52.92
N LEU A 978 -17.18 -67.52 52.66
CA LEU A 978 -16.18 -67.89 53.66
C LEU A 978 -16.12 -66.85 54.80
N TYR A 979 -15.97 -65.57 54.47
CA TYR A 979 -15.87 -64.50 55.47
C TYR A 979 -17.19 -64.26 56.23
N LYS A 980 -18.35 -64.62 55.65
CA LYS A 980 -19.61 -64.72 56.37
C LYS A 980 -19.54 -65.77 57.47
N GLY A 981 -18.97 -66.94 57.19
CA GLY A 981 -18.71 -67.98 58.18
C GLY A 981 -17.84 -67.46 59.33
N GLU A 982 -16.72 -66.81 59.02
CA GLU A 982 -15.84 -66.17 60.02
C GLU A 982 -16.58 -65.17 60.90
N SER A 983 -17.36 -64.29 60.29
CA SER A 983 -18.10 -63.26 61.02
C SER A 983 -19.20 -63.85 61.91
N LEU A 984 -19.87 -64.92 61.48
CA LEU A 984 -20.86 -65.64 62.30
C LEU A 984 -20.22 -66.41 63.46
N TYR A 985 -19.02 -66.97 63.24
CA TYR A 985 -18.25 -67.66 64.26
C TYR A 985 -17.87 -66.71 65.40
N GLU A 986 -17.36 -65.52 65.07
CA GLU A 986 -17.01 -64.48 66.06
C GLU A 986 -18.24 -63.93 66.79
N LEU A 987 -19.43 -63.95 66.17
CA LEU A 987 -20.71 -63.62 66.82
C LEU A 987 -21.23 -64.73 67.77
N GLY A 988 -20.55 -65.87 67.84
CA GLY A 988 -20.99 -67.05 68.60
C GLY A 988 -22.19 -67.78 67.98
N GLN A 989 -22.58 -67.44 66.74
CA GLN A 989 -23.65 -68.12 65.99
C GLN A 989 -23.06 -69.33 65.25
N TYR A 990 -22.48 -70.24 66.03
CA TYR A 990 -21.68 -71.37 65.52
C TYR A 990 -22.48 -72.35 64.64
N ASP A 991 -23.78 -72.49 64.85
CA ASP A 991 -24.67 -73.28 64.00
C ASP A 991 -24.74 -72.72 62.57
N LYS A 992 -24.99 -71.40 62.45
CA LYS A 992 -25.03 -70.70 61.18
C LYS A 992 -23.64 -70.54 60.57
N ALA A 993 -22.60 -70.38 61.39
CA ALA A 993 -21.21 -70.34 60.93
C ALA A 993 -20.84 -71.68 60.27
N ALA A 994 -21.16 -72.82 60.91
CA ALA A 994 -20.93 -74.14 60.34
C ALA A 994 -21.64 -74.30 58.99
N GLU A 995 -22.90 -73.88 58.88
CA GLU A 995 -23.63 -73.90 57.61
C GLU A 995 -22.95 -73.03 56.54
N ALA A 996 -22.58 -71.80 56.90
CA ALA A 996 -21.94 -70.87 55.99
C ALA A 996 -20.59 -71.39 55.48
N TYR A 997 -19.78 -72.00 56.35
CA TYR A 997 -18.53 -72.63 55.96
C TYR A 997 -18.74 -73.84 55.05
N LEU A 998 -19.70 -74.72 55.34
CA LEU A 998 -19.98 -75.90 54.52
C LEU A 998 -20.48 -75.56 53.12
N ARG A 999 -21.12 -74.40 52.93
CA ARG A 999 -21.53 -73.93 51.60
C ARG A 999 -20.34 -73.67 50.67
N VAL A 1000 -19.15 -73.34 51.19
CA VAL A 1000 -17.93 -73.15 50.38
C VAL A 1000 -17.58 -74.43 49.57
N PRO A 1001 -17.29 -75.58 50.19
CA PRO A 1001 -16.95 -76.82 49.49
C PRO A 1001 -18.14 -77.53 48.81
N LEU A 1002 -19.37 -77.28 49.26
CA LEU A 1002 -20.55 -77.98 48.73
C LEU A 1002 -21.23 -77.26 47.57
N VAL A 1003 -21.14 -75.92 47.51
CA VAL A 1003 -21.82 -75.11 46.48
C VAL A 1003 -20.83 -74.54 45.46
N TYR A 1004 -19.69 -74.00 45.93
CA TYR A 1004 -18.72 -73.33 45.05
C TYR A 1004 -17.58 -74.27 44.61
N SER A 1005 -17.11 -75.12 45.54
CA SER A 1005 -16.00 -76.08 45.40
C SER A 1005 -14.73 -75.42 44.87
N GLU A 1006 -14.02 -74.73 45.76
CA GLU A 1006 -12.72 -74.12 45.48
C GLU A 1006 -11.66 -74.79 46.38
N PRO A 1007 -10.86 -75.74 45.87
CA PRO A 1007 -10.04 -76.63 46.70
C PRO A 1007 -9.14 -75.92 47.71
N ASP A 1008 -8.67 -74.71 47.39
CA ASP A 1008 -7.82 -73.89 48.25
C ASP A 1008 -8.54 -73.33 49.48
N LEU A 1009 -9.83 -73.02 49.35
CA LEU A 1009 -10.67 -72.50 50.44
C LEU A 1009 -11.43 -73.63 51.16
N ASP A 1010 -11.73 -74.72 50.45
CA ASP A 1010 -12.51 -75.86 50.94
C ASP A 1010 -11.90 -76.48 52.21
N VAL A 1011 -10.58 -76.69 52.23
CA VAL A 1011 -9.87 -77.32 53.36
C VAL A 1011 -9.98 -76.48 54.63
N TYR A 1012 -9.80 -75.16 54.47
CA TYR A 1012 -9.92 -74.20 55.56
C TYR A 1012 -11.37 -74.10 56.04
N ALA A 1013 -12.33 -73.92 55.13
CA ALA A 1013 -13.74 -73.83 55.46
C ALA A 1013 -14.27 -75.09 56.17
N LEU A 1014 -13.91 -76.29 55.70
CA LEU A 1014 -14.28 -77.55 56.36
C LEU A 1014 -13.71 -77.65 57.78
N SER A 1015 -12.49 -77.14 58.01
CA SER A 1015 -11.87 -77.13 59.33
C SER A 1015 -12.66 -76.24 60.29
N ARG A 1016 -13.01 -75.03 59.84
CA ARG A 1016 -13.79 -74.06 60.61
C ARG A 1016 -15.24 -74.53 60.84
N ALA A 1017 -15.83 -75.25 59.88
CA ALA A 1017 -17.12 -75.91 60.07
C ALA A 1017 -17.07 -76.97 61.17
N GLY A 1018 -16.03 -77.82 61.16
CA GLY A 1018 -15.80 -78.81 62.22
C GLY A 1018 -15.66 -78.17 63.60
N GLU A 1019 -14.87 -77.10 63.70
CA GLU A 1019 -14.67 -76.35 64.94
C GLU A 1019 -15.98 -75.73 65.45
N SER A 1020 -16.78 -75.17 64.54
CA SER A 1020 -18.10 -74.61 64.84
C SER A 1020 -19.05 -75.67 65.41
N TYR A 1021 -19.08 -76.89 64.85
CA TYR A 1021 -19.89 -78.00 65.39
C TYR A 1021 -19.44 -78.45 66.78
N GLU A 1022 -18.13 -78.44 67.06
CA GLU A 1022 -17.63 -78.74 68.41
C GLU A 1022 -18.11 -77.72 69.44
N LYS A 1023 -18.10 -76.42 69.09
CA LYS A 1023 -18.55 -75.34 69.97
C LYS A 1023 -20.02 -75.46 70.39
N ILE A 1024 -20.87 -76.08 69.56
CA ILE A 1024 -22.30 -76.34 69.86
C ILE A 1024 -22.57 -77.77 70.36
N GLY A 1025 -21.53 -78.55 70.67
CA GLY A 1025 -21.66 -79.90 71.21
C GLY A 1025 -22.09 -80.98 70.20
N ARG A 1026 -22.11 -80.67 68.90
CA ARG A 1026 -22.45 -81.62 67.82
C ARG A 1026 -21.21 -82.39 67.34
N THR A 1027 -20.58 -83.09 68.27
CA THR A 1027 -19.27 -83.74 68.08
C THR A 1027 -19.25 -84.77 66.93
N LYS A 1028 -20.36 -85.49 66.69
CA LYS A 1028 -20.48 -86.43 65.58
C LYS A 1028 -20.41 -85.74 64.21
N ASP A 1029 -20.99 -84.56 64.09
CA ASP A 1029 -20.96 -83.77 62.86
C ASP A 1029 -19.56 -83.19 62.61
N ALA A 1030 -18.89 -82.70 63.67
CA ALA A 1030 -17.49 -82.24 63.59
C ALA A 1030 -16.54 -83.34 63.08
N VAL A 1031 -16.65 -84.55 63.64
CA VAL A 1031 -15.85 -85.72 63.23
C VAL A 1031 -16.06 -86.05 61.75
N THR A 1032 -17.29 -85.96 61.25
CA THR A 1032 -17.62 -86.19 59.84
C THR A 1032 -16.81 -85.27 58.92
N TRP A 1033 -16.78 -83.97 59.24
CA TRP A 1033 -16.09 -82.99 58.40
C TRP A 1033 -14.57 -83.06 58.54
N TYR A 1034 -14.02 -83.27 59.74
CA TYR A 1034 -12.58 -83.49 59.90
C TYR A 1034 -12.10 -84.73 59.15
N ARG A 1035 -12.84 -85.85 59.21
CA ARG A 1035 -12.51 -87.05 58.42
C ARG A 1035 -12.58 -86.78 56.93
N LYS A 1036 -13.54 -85.97 56.47
CA LYS A 1036 -13.63 -85.57 55.07
C LYS A 1036 -12.38 -84.83 54.60
N ILE A 1037 -11.81 -83.93 55.41
CA ILE A 1037 -10.54 -83.25 55.10
C ILE A 1037 -9.41 -84.28 54.92
N ILE A 1038 -9.26 -85.22 55.84
CA ILE A 1038 -8.21 -86.25 55.78
C ILE A 1038 -8.38 -87.13 54.53
N LYS A 1039 -9.61 -87.61 54.31
CA LYS A 1039 -9.94 -88.47 53.18
C LYS A 1039 -9.73 -87.77 51.84
N ASP A 1040 -10.21 -86.54 51.69
CA ASP A 1040 -10.22 -85.87 50.39
C ASP A 1040 -8.88 -85.19 50.05
N TYR A 1041 -8.06 -84.81 51.06
CA TYR A 1041 -6.86 -83.98 50.88
C TYR A 1041 -5.55 -84.55 51.48
N ALA A 1042 -5.59 -85.53 52.38
CA ALA A 1042 -4.39 -86.03 53.08
C ALA A 1042 -3.99 -87.48 52.77
N GLU A 1043 -4.94 -88.33 52.35
CA GLU A 1043 -4.74 -89.77 52.14
C GLU A 1043 -4.53 -90.16 50.68
N SER A 1044 -3.69 -91.17 50.44
CA SER A 1044 -3.48 -91.77 49.13
C SER A 1044 -4.81 -92.34 48.60
N GLY A 1045 -5.32 -91.76 47.52
CA GLY A 1045 -6.63 -92.10 46.93
C GLY A 1045 -7.73 -91.06 47.16
N GLY A 1046 -7.48 -90.00 47.94
CA GLY A 1046 -8.36 -88.85 48.10
C GLY A 1046 -8.54 -88.02 46.83
N LYS A 1047 -9.68 -87.32 46.71
CA LYS A 1047 -10.07 -86.54 45.51
C LYS A 1047 -8.99 -85.55 45.05
N TYR A 1048 -8.23 -84.94 45.97
CA TYR A 1048 -7.22 -83.93 45.68
C TYR A 1048 -5.80 -84.32 46.10
N TYR A 1049 -5.54 -85.60 46.43
CA TYR A 1049 -4.26 -86.08 46.97
C TYR A 1049 -3.03 -85.71 46.12
N LYS A 1050 -3.16 -85.70 44.78
CA LYS A 1050 -2.06 -85.36 43.85
C LYS A 1050 -1.72 -83.86 43.79
N GLN A 1051 -2.58 -83.00 44.31
CA GLN A 1051 -2.43 -81.54 44.27
C GLN A 1051 -1.99 -80.97 45.63
N LYS A 1052 -1.40 -81.80 46.50
CA LYS A 1052 -1.10 -81.45 47.89
C LYS A 1052 -0.30 -80.15 47.98
N LYS A 1053 -1.00 -79.09 48.39
CA LYS A 1053 -0.42 -77.76 48.57
C LYS A 1053 0.18 -77.64 49.98
N PRO A 1054 1.38 -77.06 50.13
CA PRO A 1054 1.99 -76.82 51.44
C PRO A 1054 1.05 -76.15 52.45
N GLU A 1055 0.21 -75.24 51.96
CA GLU A 1055 -0.75 -74.43 52.72
C GLU A 1055 -1.90 -75.26 53.32
N TRP A 1056 -2.18 -76.47 52.81
CA TRP A 1056 -3.23 -77.33 53.35
C TRP A 1056 -2.78 -78.10 54.60
N ASN A 1057 -1.47 -78.18 54.85
CA ASN A 1057 -0.93 -79.05 55.90
C ASN A 1057 -1.39 -78.63 57.30
N GLU A 1058 -1.50 -77.32 57.57
CA GLU A 1058 -1.93 -76.82 58.89
C GLU A 1058 -3.36 -77.26 59.23
N ALA A 1059 -4.28 -77.11 58.28
CA ALA A 1059 -5.69 -77.52 58.44
C ALA A 1059 -5.84 -79.05 58.54
N ILE A 1060 -5.05 -79.80 57.77
CA ILE A 1060 -5.00 -81.28 57.85
C ILE A 1060 -4.48 -81.75 59.22
N GLU A 1061 -3.40 -81.15 59.72
CA GLU A 1061 -2.85 -81.46 61.04
C GLU A 1061 -3.81 -81.07 62.16
N PHE A 1062 -4.46 -79.90 62.03
CA PHE A 1062 -5.51 -79.48 62.94
C PHE A 1062 -6.64 -80.52 63.01
N ALA A 1063 -7.16 -80.95 61.86
CA ALA A 1063 -8.21 -81.97 61.80
C ALA A 1063 -7.77 -83.31 62.42
N ARG A 1064 -6.54 -83.79 62.17
CA ARG A 1064 -5.98 -85.00 62.81
C ARG A 1064 -5.92 -84.87 64.33
N LYS A 1065 -5.42 -83.73 64.82
CA LYS A 1065 -5.29 -83.44 66.25
C LYS A 1065 -6.65 -83.44 66.93
N ARG A 1066 -7.65 -82.76 66.35
CA ARG A 1066 -9.02 -82.72 66.89
C ARG A 1066 -9.69 -84.09 66.89
N LEU A 1067 -9.54 -84.89 65.83
CA LEU A 1067 -10.06 -86.27 65.77
C LEU A 1067 -9.48 -87.17 66.88
N SER A 1068 -8.19 -87.05 67.18
CA SER A 1068 -7.56 -87.78 68.29
C SER A 1068 -8.09 -87.34 69.65
N GLN A 1069 -8.31 -86.03 69.86
CA GLN A 1069 -8.83 -85.48 71.12
C GLN A 1069 -10.31 -85.87 71.35
N ILE A 1070 -11.15 -85.81 70.31
CA ILE A 1070 -12.55 -86.22 70.37
C ILE A 1070 -12.68 -87.73 70.63
N GLY A 1071 -11.87 -88.55 69.95
CA GLY A 1071 -11.87 -90.01 70.11
C GLY A 1071 -11.60 -90.48 71.53
N ASN A 1072 -10.89 -89.68 72.33
CA ASN A 1072 -10.61 -89.97 73.75
C ASN A 1072 -11.74 -89.54 74.71
N THR A 1073 -12.81 -88.87 74.24
CA THR A 1073 -13.93 -88.40 75.07
C THR A 1073 -15.22 -89.24 74.92
N GLY A 1074 -15.25 -90.21 73.99
CA GLY A 1074 -16.37 -91.13 73.78
C GLY A 1074 -16.31 -92.41 74.63
N GLY A 1075 -15.91 -92.28 75.89
CA GLY A 1075 -15.98 -93.35 76.89
C GLY A 1075 -17.09 -93.06 77.90
N ASN A 1076 -18.35 -93.24 77.47
CA ASN A 1076 -19.47 -93.79 78.22
C ASN A 1076 -20.71 -93.89 77.33
#